data_AF-A0A960WV70-F1
#
_entry.id   AF-A0A960WV70-F1
#
_cell.length_a   1.000
_cell.length_b   1.000
_cell.length_c   1.000
_cell.angle_alpha   90.00
_cell.angle_beta   90.00
_cell.angle_gamma   90.00
#
_symmetry.space_group_name_H-M   'P 1'
#
loop_
_entity.id
_entity.type
_entity.pdbx_description
1 polymer ?
#
loop_
_entity_poly.entity_id
_entity_poly.type
_entity_poly.pdbx_seq_one_letter_code
_entity_poly.pdbx_strand_id
1 'polypeptide(L)'
;MASLPWSGSAEVPRLHLKPVVLEQIDSPTVITHAGDGSGRLFICDQPGKIRIVRHGMLLPAPFLDLTTSGLNVAIGQTTGYSERGLLGLAFHPDYSNSSAPGEGKFYVYYSAPSRTNPNASTPQDHVSVVSEFRVSESDPDLADPTSERVLLVFGQPQSNHNGGQLEFGPDRKLYIGSGDGGQADDNFEGHTGGGGFPKPNGGLGNALDLTKLLGKILRIDPLGTNGPGGTYGIPGDNPFVGAGNGTREEIYAYGLRNPWRFSFDKRAGGSGRLFCGDVGQGSVEEVNLIVSGGNFGWRYREGSFEFDAAMTGAGTAPVSWIDPVAEYAHPGVTKGSPALPQLGLSITGGFVYRGSAIPGLVGAYLFADYRATSGGGGRLMALEETSPMSGSFNLVEAVPLTEANPISGTRRIQTLGENESGEIFVGTKSSTGVLARPNGHPEGGIYQIVPAVESSLSLSPSRDTTMFENSSNSNGSGEHLYAGRTGSQGGSARRRALLHFDLSTIDFSTDILSAAVILHQNLGAAAPVTMTLHRVLADWGEAGSDAGTPGGQGAPAETGDATWTLRFHPATAWANSGGDFVATASASAVIDSTAPDGPVERTWSDAGLIDDLNVWLATPSANFGWALLGDEATSPSAQRFYSRESAASGGALRPILDLTFLAPPPPTPLEAFLRSLDPDAPAGTFYDLTVDTDGDGLTLLLEHGLGLDGLSADPPQSTGLSLSTRITGTGTTEVTATFRRDPGATGVRLALQVASGFSGWMPVAESLGGAAPTALNGAVIVSDLPFPGGEASRLVTVRFETAENIDRRFLRLEAFLIP
;
A
#
# COMPACT_ATOMS: atom_id res chain seq x y z
N MET A 1 -3.19 34.98 11.86
CA MET A 1 -2.93 33.59 11.42
C MET A 1 -3.15 32.70 12.61
N ALA A 2 -4.23 31.92 12.62
CA ALA A 2 -4.57 31.06 13.74
C ALA A 2 -3.69 29.80 13.67
N SER A 3 -2.82 29.60 14.66
CA SER A 3 -2.15 28.34 14.91
C SER A 3 -3.22 27.29 15.22
N LEU A 4 -3.32 26.24 14.41
CA LEU A 4 -4.08 25.05 14.82
C LEU A 4 -3.40 24.49 16.09
N PRO A 5 -4.14 24.31 17.20
CA PRO A 5 -3.55 23.80 18.42
C PRO A 5 -3.17 22.33 18.25
N TRP A 6 -1.97 22.00 18.70
CA TRP A 6 -1.49 20.65 18.97
C TRP A 6 -2.46 19.98 19.97
N SER A 7 -3.25 19.00 19.52
CA SER A 7 -4.06 18.15 20.39
C SER A 7 -3.18 17.02 20.90
N GLY A 8 -2.33 17.31 21.89
CA GLY A 8 -1.71 16.23 22.67
C GLY A 8 -2.79 15.22 23.05
N SER A 9 -2.50 13.93 22.83
CA SER A 9 -3.33 12.77 23.13
C SER A 9 -4.41 12.32 22.12
N ALA A 10 -4.39 12.74 20.85
CA ALA A 10 -5.20 12.02 19.86
C ALA A 10 -4.50 10.70 19.51
N GLU A 11 -5.10 9.57 19.89
CA GLU A 11 -4.64 8.24 19.47
C GLU A 11 -4.49 8.24 17.94
N VAL A 12 -3.35 7.74 17.44
CA VAL A 12 -3.12 7.64 15.99
C VAL A 12 -4.29 6.87 15.38
N PRO A 13 -5.05 7.46 14.43
CA PRO A 13 -6.22 6.79 13.89
C PRO A 13 -5.81 5.52 13.13
N ARG A 14 -6.71 4.53 13.05
CA ARG A 14 -6.48 3.36 12.20
C ARG A 14 -6.30 3.78 10.75
N LEU A 15 -5.29 3.24 10.08
CA LEU A 15 -4.94 3.61 8.70
C LEU A 15 -5.04 2.44 7.73
N HIS A 16 -5.29 2.80 6.47
CA HIS A 16 -5.23 1.93 5.31
C HIS A 16 -4.09 2.34 4.38
N LEU A 17 -3.48 1.34 3.75
CA LEU A 17 -2.59 1.50 2.60
C LEU A 17 -3.44 1.31 1.34
N LYS A 18 -3.98 2.42 0.84
CA LYS A 18 -4.73 2.43 -0.40
C LYS A 18 -3.77 2.14 -1.56
N PRO A 19 -3.98 1.07 -2.34
CA PRO A 19 -3.14 0.81 -3.51
C PRO A 19 -3.22 1.97 -4.51
N VAL A 20 -2.09 2.26 -5.16
CA VAL A 20 -1.99 3.26 -6.25
C VAL A 20 -1.44 2.57 -7.49
N VAL A 21 -0.30 1.89 -7.35
CA VAL A 21 0.32 1.09 -8.40
C VAL A 21 0.81 -0.21 -7.79
N LEU A 22 0.46 -1.34 -8.39
CA LEU A 22 0.85 -2.67 -7.93
C LEU A 22 1.63 -3.40 -9.02
N GLU A 23 2.74 -4.03 -8.64
CA GLU A 23 3.53 -4.96 -9.47
C GLU A 23 4.00 -4.38 -10.83
N GLN A 24 4.18 -3.06 -10.91
CA GLN A 24 4.64 -2.35 -12.13
C GLN A 24 5.98 -1.61 -11.96
N ILE A 25 6.54 -1.67 -10.76
CA ILE A 25 7.81 -1.05 -10.36
C ILE A 25 8.72 -2.15 -9.84
N ASP A 26 10.01 -2.15 -10.18
CA ASP A 26 10.91 -3.22 -9.74
C ASP A 26 11.28 -3.06 -8.27
N SER A 27 11.76 -1.89 -7.87
CA SER A 27 12.19 -1.58 -6.50
C SER A 27 12.14 -0.07 -6.25
N PRO A 28 11.05 0.45 -5.64
CA PRO A 28 10.89 1.89 -5.44
C PRO A 28 11.86 2.41 -4.38
N THR A 29 12.73 3.35 -4.74
CA THR A 29 13.69 3.98 -3.80
C THR A 29 13.24 5.38 -3.40
N VAL A 30 12.59 6.14 -4.26
CA VAL A 30 12.09 7.51 -3.96
C VAL A 30 10.65 7.61 -4.44
N ILE A 31 9.81 8.31 -3.67
CA ILE A 31 8.50 8.80 -4.10
C ILE A 31 8.48 10.29 -3.77
N THR A 32 8.25 11.14 -4.76
CA THR A 32 8.25 12.60 -4.56
C THR A 32 7.38 13.30 -5.60
N HIS A 33 7.30 14.62 -5.52
CA HIS A 33 6.62 15.48 -6.49
C HIS A 33 7.57 16.58 -6.99
N ALA A 34 7.19 17.24 -8.08
CA ALA A 34 7.98 18.33 -8.65
C ALA A 34 7.68 19.71 -8.04
N GLY A 35 6.56 19.87 -7.33
CA GLY A 35 6.18 21.17 -6.75
C GLY A 35 5.75 22.18 -7.84
N ASP A 36 5.18 21.66 -8.92
CA ASP A 36 4.75 22.38 -10.11
C ASP A 36 3.22 22.48 -10.23
N GLY A 37 2.47 21.94 -9.27
CA GLY A 37 1.01 21.95 -9.26
C GLY A 37 0.38 20.91 -10.19
N SER A 38 1.17 20.02 -10.80
CA SER A 38 0.67 19.01 -11.74
C SER A 38 0.00 17.82 -11.05
N GLY A 39 0.22 17.64 -9.74
CA GLY A 39 -0.24 16.45 -9.00
C GLY A 39 0.47 15.15 -9.41
N ARG A 40 1.55 15.22 -10.18
CA ARG A 40 2.36 14.05 -10.57
C ARG A 40 3.19 13.55 -9.40
N LEU A 41 3.27 12.23 -9.27
CA LEU A 41 4.23 11.55 -8.43
C LEU A 41 5.35 11.01 -9.30
N PHE A 42 6.59 11.23 -8.86
CA PHE A 42 7.80 10.71 -9.49
C PHE A 42 8.39 9.64 -8.60
N ILE A 43 8.64 8.47 -9.18
CA ILE A 43 9.14 7.30 -8.48
C ILE A 43 10.50 6.92 -9.05
N CYS A 44 11.54 6.93 -8.24
CA CYS A 44 12.78 6.28 -8.61
C CYS A 44 12.60 4.77 -8.48
N ASP A 45 12.80 4.07 -9.60
CA ASP A 45 12.93 2.64 -9.67
C ASP A 45 14.43 2.30 -9.68
N GLN A 46 14.86 1.55 -8.67
CA GLN A 46 16.28 1.27 -8.39
C GLN A 46 17.11 0.83 -9.60
N PRO A 47 16.58 0.08 -10.60
CA PRO A 47 17.32 -0.28 -11.80
C PRO A 47 17.78 0.89 -12.68
N GLY A 48 17.29 2.12 -12.46
CA GLY A 48 17.76 3.31 -13.18
C GLY A 48 16.69 4.10 -13.91
N LYS A 49 15.41 3.96 -13.53
CA LYS A 49 14.29 4.65 -14.18
C LYS A 49 13.59 5.58 -13.21
N ILE A 50 13.19 6.76 -13.68
CA ILE A 50 12.24 7.63 -12.99
C ILE A 50 10.89 7.42 -13.67
N ARG A 51 9.88 6.97 -12.91
CA ARG A 51 8.53 6.68 -13.40
C ARG A 51 7.57 7.78 -12.94
N ILE A 52 6.49 8.01 -13.70
CA ILE A 52 5.45 8.98 -13.34
C ILE A 52 4.17 8.24 -13.00
N VAL A 53 3.56 8.60 -11.87
CA VAL A 53 2.17 8.29 -11.57
C VAL A 53 1.34 9.56 -11.66
N ARG A 54 0.26 9.52 -12.42
CA ARG A 54 -0.67 10.64 -12.61
C ARG A 54 -2.09 10.12 -12.56
N HIS A 55 -2.95 10.79 -11.80
CA HIS A 55 -4.34 10.36 -11.57
C HIS A 55 -4.47 8.90 -11.11
N GLY A 56 -3.49 8.42 -10.31
CA GLY A 56 -3.47 7.05 -9.82
C GLY A 56 -3.06 5.99 -10.84
N MET A 57 -2.52 6.37 -12.00
CA MET A 57 -2.03 5.44 -13.03
C MET A 57 -0.55 5.67 -13.32
N LEU A 58 0.20 4.59 -13.52
CA LEU A 58 1.59 4.65 -13.98
C LEU A 58 1.64 4.97 -15.48
N LEU A 59 2.40 5.99 -15.86
CA LEU A 59 2.60 6.30 -17.28
C LEU A 59 3.49 5.24 -17.95
N PRO A 60 3.21 4.87 -19.22
CA PRO A 60 4.01 3.85 -19.92
C PRO A 60 5.49 4.22 -20.04
N ALA A 61 5.76 5.46 -20.47
CA ALA A 61 7.11 5.99 -20.61
C ALA A 61 7.67 6.44 -19.25
N PRO A 62 8.93 6.12 -18.92
CA PRO A 62 9.59 6.75 -17.79
C PRO A 62 9.88 8.22 -18.09
N PHE A 63 9.89 9.05 -17.05
CA PHE A 63 10.39 10.43 -17.11
C PHE A 63 11.85 10.47 -17.55
N LEU A 64 12.68 9.58 -16.99
CA LEU A 64 14.09 9.42 -17.34
C LEU A 64 14.48 7.94 -17.26
N ASP A 65 15.29 7.47 -18.21
CA ASP A 65 15.89 6.14 -18.19
C ASP A 65 17.41 6.26 -18.32
N LEU A 66 18.11 6.07 -17.21
CA LEU A 66 19.57 6.15 -17.17
C LEU A 66 20.23 4.96 -17.87
N THR A 67 19.53 3.83 -18.00
CA THR A 67 20.09 2.58 -18.58
C THR A 67 20.30 2.69 -20.09
N THR A 68 19.49 3.49 -20.76
CA THR A 68 19.57 3.72 -22.22
C THR A 68 20.37 4.98 -22.58
N SER A 69 20.67 5.84 -21.59
CA SER A 69 21.40 7.10 -21.75
C SER A 69 22.93 6.92 -21.82
N GLY A 70 23.43 5.68 -21.88
CA GLY A 70 24.86 5.36 -21.84
C GLY A 70 25.49 5.52 -20.43
N LEU A 71 24.67 5.84 -19.42
CA LEU A 71 25.07 5.93 -18.03
C LEU A 71 24.97 4.54 -17.41
N ASN A 72 26.12 3.93 -17.16
CA ASN A 72 26.19 2.61 -16.53
C ASN A 72 25.77 2.75 -15.06
N VAL A 73 24.48 2.55 -14.75
CA VAL A 73 24.02 2.44 -13.37
C VAL A 73 24.48 1.09 -12.80
N ALA A 74 25.24 1.14 -11.71
CA ALA A 74 25.67 -0.07 -11.02
C ALA A 74 24.53 -0.59 -10.15
N ILE A 75 24.07 -1.81 -10.40
CA ILE A 75 23.12 -2.54 -9.53
C ILE A 75 23.73 -3.82 -8.95
N GLY A 76 24.91 -4.23 -9.43
CA GLY A 76 25.73 -5.30 -8.83
C GLY A 76 25.24 -6.71 -9.11
N GLN A 77 24.19 -7.15 -8.41
CA GLN A 77 23.57 -8.47 -8.54
C GLN A 77 22.09 -8.32 -8.88
N THR A 78 21.65 -8.98 -9.94
CA THR A 78 20.28 -8.86 -10.47
C THR A 78 19.24 -9.59 -9.60
N THR A 79 19.62 -10.69 -8.95
CA THR A 79 18.75 -11.54 -8.12
C THR A 79 19.07 -11.50 -6.62
N GLY A 80 20.14 -10.81 -6.22
CA GLY A 80 20.61 -10.68 -4.84
C GLY A 80 20.32 -9.29 -4.25
N TYR A 81 20.53 -9.17 -2.93
CA TYR A 81 20.46 -7.88 -2.24
C TYR A 81 21.51 -6.91 -2.79
N SER A 82 21.11 -5.66 -3.06
CA SER A 82 22.02 -4.59 -3.44
C SER A 82 21.41 -3.25 -3.04
N GLU A 83 22.24 -2.38 -2.46
CA GLU A 83 21.89 -0.99 -2.17
C GLU A 83 22.39 -0.05 -3.27
N ARG A 84 22.96 -0.59 -4.35
CA ARG A 84 23.40 0.19 -5.51
C ARG A 84 22.23 0.41 -6.46
N GLY A 85 22.23 1.52 -7.18
CA GLY A 85 21.24 1.82 -8.20
C GLY A 85 20.94 3.30 -8.31
N LEU A 86 19.73 3.64 -8.77
CA LEU A 86 19.17 4.98 -8.66
C LEU A 86 18.50 5.14 -7.28
N LEU A 87 19.07 6.02 -6.44
CA LEU A 87 18.74 6.07 -5.01
C LEU A 87 18.12 7.40 -4.57
N GLY A 88 18.34 8.49 -5.31
CA GLY A 88 17.89 9.83 -4.93
C GLY A 88 17.31 10.62 -6.10
N LEU A 89 16.31 11.45 -5.79
CA LEU A 89 15.71 12.41 -6.71
C LEU A 89 15.23 13.64 -5.94
N ALA A 90 15.63 14.82 -6.39
CA ALA A 90 15.10 16.09 -5.89
C ALA A 90 14.86 17.06 -7.05
N PHE A 91 13.69 17.70 -7.07
CA PHE A 91 13.43 18.81 -8.00
C PHE A 91 13.92 20.13 -7.40
N HIS A 92 14.46 21.02 -8.24
CA HIS A 92 14.88 22.34 -7.77
C HIS A 92 13.67 23.10 -7.19
N PRO A 93 13.80 23.89 -6.11
CA PRO A 93 12.68 24.67 -5.58
C PRO A 93 12.17 25.81 -6.49
N ASP A 94 12.74 25.94 -7.70
CA ASP A 94 12.32 26.86 -8.77
C ASP A 94 11.95 26.07 -10.03
N TYR A 95 11.74 24.76 -9.94
CA TYR A 95 11.52 23.88 -11.09
C TYR A 95 10.42 24.41 -12.03
N SER A 96 9.34 24.95 -11.46
CA SER A 96 8.20 25.54 -12.18
C SER A 96 8.30 27.06 -12.42
N ASN A 97 9.37 27.72 -12.00
CA ASN A 97 9.55 29.17 -12.12
C ASN A 97 10.36 29.52 -13.37
N SER A 98 9.66 29.92 -14.43
CA SER A 98 10.26 30.14 -15.77
C SER A 98 11.24 31.30 -15.88
N SER A 99 11.41 32.09 -14.83
CA SER A 99 12.37 33.20 -14.80
C SER A 99 13.58 32.92 -13.91
N ALA A 100 13.62 31.75 -13.26
CA ALA A 100 14.64 31.41 -12.30
C ALA A 100 15.71 30.46 -12.89
N PRO A 101 16.97 30.54 -12.43
CA PRO A 101 18.06 29.68 -12.90
C PRO A 101 17.85 28.18 -12.58
N GLY A 102 16.89 27.88 -11.70
CA GLY A 102 16.46 26.54 -11.32
C GLY A 102 15.34 25.94 -12.18
N GLU A 103 14.81 26.69 -13.16
CA GLU A 103 13.73 26.22 -14.04
C GLU A 103 14.06 24.87 -14.68
N GLY A 104 13.11 23.95 -14.60
CA GLY A 104 13.17 22.64 -15.23
C GLY A 104 14.26 21.71 -14.68
N LYS A 105 15.03 22.13 -13.67
CA LYS A 105 16.15 21.36 -13.13
C LYS A 105 15.73 20.38 -12.04
N PHE A 106 16.27 19.19 -12.13
CA PHE A 106 16.16 18.16 -11.10
C PHE A 106 17.51 17.45 -10.94
N TYR A 107 17.67 16.75 -9.83
CA TYR A 107 18.93 16.17 -9.40
C TYR A 107 18.73 14.72 -9.04
N VAL A 108 19.67 13.86 -9.44
CA VAL A 108 19.63 12.43 -9.17
C VAL A 108 20.88 11.98 -8.44
N TYR A 109 20.74 11.00 -7.55
CA TYR A 109 21.83 10.29 -6.91
C TYR A 109 21.84 8.85 -7.41
N TYR A 110 22.95 8.39 -7.97
CA TYR A 110 23.06 7.03 -8.46
C TYR A 110 24.47 6.43 -8.27
N SER A 111 24.51 5.11 -8.17
CA SER A 111 25.75 4.33 -8.18
C SER A 111 26.22 4.12 -9.62
N ALA A 112 27.51 4.36 -9.90
CA ALA A 112 28.14 4.07 -11.19
C ALA A 112 29.42 3.23 -11.01
N PRO A 113 29.80 2.38 -11.99
CA PRO A 113 31.05 1.64 -11.94
C PRO A 113 32.25 2.55 -11.69
N SER A 114 33.21 2.08 -10.90
CA SER A 114 34.48 2.80 -10.72
C SER A 114 35.14 3.00 -12.09
N ARG A 115 35.27 4.26 -12.51
CA ARG A 115 36.09 4.64 -13.66
C ARG A 115 37.54 4.67 -13.19
N THR A 116 38.15 3.49 -13.03
CA THR A 116 39.58 3.26 -12.70
C THR A 116 40.29 4.47 -12.10
N ASN A 117 40.39 4.59 -10.77
CA ASN A 117 41.29 5.58 -10.18
C ASN A 117 42.74 5.08 -10.31
N PRO A 118 43.58 5.60 -11.22
CA PRO A 118 44.93 5.10 -11.43
C PRO A 118 45.87 5.42 -10.25
N ASN A 119 45.40 6.19 -9.26
CA ASN A 119 46.14 6.64 -8.08
C ASN A 119 45.54 6.16 -6.74
N ALA A 120 44.54 5.27 -6.72
CA ALA A 120 43.94 4.82 -5.45
C ALA A 120 44.74 3.70 -4.80
N SER A 121 45.28 3.97 -3.61
CA SER A 121 45.81 2.95 -2.68
C SER A 121 44.70 2.25 -1.86
N THR A 122 43.43 2.52 -2.14
CA THR A 122 42.24 2.04 -1.40
C THR A 122 41.25 1.35 -2.34
N PRO A 123 40.65 0.20 -1.96
CA PRO A 123 39.62 -0.46 -2.77
C PRO A 123 38.41 0.44 -2.99
N GLN A 124 37.79 0.29 -4.15
CA GLN A 124 36.60 1.02 -4.56
C GLN A 124 35.66 0.08 -5.31
N ASP A 125 34.50 -0.23 -4.72
CA ASP A 125 33.46 -1.03 -5.36
C ASP A 125 32.78 -0.24 -6.48
N HIS A 126 32.36 1.00 -6.17
CA HIS A 126 31.71 1.89 -7.12
C HIS A 126 31.93 3.37 -6.75
N VAL A 127 31.31 4.28 -7.50
CA VAL A 127 31.22 5.70 -7.15
C VAL A 127 29.77 6.10 -6.98
N SER A 128 29.52 6.96 -6.01
CA SER A 128 28.28 7.73 -5.92
C SER A 128 28.39 8.96 -6.80
N VAL A 129 27.36 9.21 -7.60
CA VAL A 129 27.28 10.34 -8.52
C VAL A 129 26.03 11.14 -8.22
N VAL A 130 26.20 12.45 -8.01
CA VAL A 130 25.11 13.43 -7.97
C VAL A 130 25.15 14.22 -9.26
N SER A 131 24.08 14.12 -10.05
CA SER A 131 23.95 14.80 -11.35
C SER A 131 22.72 15.70 -11.38
N GLU A 132 22.85 16.82 -12.08
CA GLU A 132 21.74 17.67 -12.52
C GLU A 132 21.27 17.23 -13.91
N PHE A 133 19.96 17.26 -14.12
CA PHE A 133 19.29 17.09 -15.41
C PHE A 133 18.22 18.17 -15.59
N ARG A 134 17.71 18.28 -16.81
CA ARG A 134 16.59 19.15 -17.17
C ARG A 134 15.42 18.36 -17.73
N VAL A 135 14.21 18.84 -17.43
CA VAL A 135 12.99 18.44 -18.14
C VAL A 135 13.13 18.76 -19.64
N SER A 136 12.52 17.96 -20.50
CA SER A 136 12.44 18.22 -21.93
C SER A 136 11.72 19.54 -22.19
N GLU A 137 12.19 20.30 -23.16
CA GLU A 137 11.54 21.55 -23.59
C GLU A 137 10.18 21.29 -24.28
N SER A 138 9.97 20.09 -24.83
CA SER A 138 8.78 19.76 -25.62
C SER A 138 7.73 18.92 -24.89
N ASP A 139 8.12 18.26 -23.80
CA ASP A 139 7.23 17.34 -23.07
C ASP A 139 7.54 17.38 -21.57
N PRO A 140 6.62 17.89 -20.72
CA PRO A 140 6.85 17.96 -19.28
C PRO A 140 6.93 16.59 -18.61
N ASP A 141 6.41 15.53 -19.23
CA ASP A 141 6.44 14.15 -18.75
C ASP A 141 7.73 13.41 -19.16
N LEU A 142 8.69 14.08 -19.81
CA LEU A 142 10.00 13.55 -20.17
C LEU A 142 11.15 14.46 -19.70
N ALA A 143 12.27 13.87 -19.34
CA ALA A 143 13.54 14.54 -19.15
C ALA A 143 14.39 14.52 -20.43
N ASP A 144 15.29 15.50 -20.58
CA ASP A 144 16.35 15.46 -21.58
C ASP A 144 17.55 14.66 -21.03
N PRO A 145 17.79 13.41 -21.48
CA PRO A 145 18.90 12.61 -21.00
C PRO A 145 20.27 13.18 -21.38
N THR A 146 20.34 14.05 -22.39
CA THR A 146 21.60 14.67 -22.85
C THR A 146 22.01 15.89 -22.02
N SER A 147 21.12 16.35 -21.14
CA SER A 147 21.33 17.51 -20.28
C SER A 147 22.19 17.24 -19.03
N GLU A 148 22.70 16.01 -18.85
CA GLU A 148 23.42 15.65 -17.63
C GLU A 148 24.59 16.60 -17.34
N ARG A 149 24.58 17.16 -16.13
CA ARG A 149 25.72 17.87 -15.54
C ARG A 149 26.08 17.22 -14.20
N VAL A 150 27.21 16.50 -14.20
CA VAL A 150 27.75 15.88 -12.98
C VAL A 150 28.21 16.96 -12.00
N LEU A 151 27.65 16.94 -10.79
CA LEU A 151 27.99 17.90 -9.73
C LEU A 151 29.07 17.33 -8.81
N LEU A 152 28.80 16.20 -8.19
CA LEU A 152 29.65 15.62 -7.15
C LEU A 152 29.85 14.12 -7.40
N VAL A 153 31.09 13.65 -7.28
CA VAL A 153 31.46 12.24 -7.40
C VAL A 153 32.38 11.87 -6.24
N PHE A 154 32.07 10.78 -5.55
CA PHE A 154 32.94 10.25 -4.50
C PHE A 154 32.90 8.72 -4.47
N GLY A 155 33.99 8.12 -3.98
CA GLY A 155 34.15 6.68 -3.98
C GLY A 155 33.41 5.99 -2.85
N GLN A 156 32.84 4.83 -3.18
CA GLN A 156 32.27 3.89 -2.22
C GLN A 156 33.19 2.67 -2.12
N PRO A 157 33.73 2.36 -0.94
CA PRO A 157 34.63 1.23 -0.79
C PRO A 157 33.89 -0.12 -0.86
N GLN A 158 32.59 -0.15 -0.58
CA GLN A 158 31.78 -1.37 -0.54
C GLN A 158 30.45 -1.18 -1.30
N SER A 159 29.67 -2.25 -1.41
CA SER A 159 28.42 -2.27 -2.20
C SER A 159 27.18 -1.79 -1.43
N ASN A 160 27.31 -1.56 -0.12
CA ASN A 160 26.25 -1.17 0.80
C ASN A 160 26.62 0.08 1.61
N HIS A 161 25.64 0.63 2.33
CA HIS A 161 25.64 1.92 3.01
C HIS A 161 25.92 3.08 2.07
N ASN A 162 25.15 3.13 0.99
CA ASN A 162 25.33 4.14 -0.05
C ASN A 162 24.60 5.45 0.26
N GLY A 163 23.74 5.49 1.29
CA GLY A 163 22.82 6.60 1.54
C GLY A 163 21.96 6.89 0.29
N GLY A 164 22.02 8.13 -0.18
CA GLY A 164 21.49 8.52 -1.49
C GLY A 164 20.26 9.41 -1.47
N GLN A 165 19.74 9.77 -0.29
CA GLN A 165 18.67 10.77 -0.21
C GLN A 165 19.16 12.13 -0.72
N LEU A 166 18.33 12.78 -1.54
CA LEU A 166 18.50 14.14 -1.99
C LEU A 166 17.30 14.96 -1.55
N GLU A 167 17.55 16.12 -0.93
CA GLU A 167 16.46 17.04 -0.62
C GLU A 167 16.92 18.49 -0.59
N PHE A 168 16.11 19.39 -1.13
CA PHE A 168 16.31 20.81 -0.91
C PHE A 168 15.79 21.26 0.44
N GLY A 169 16.66 21.90 1.23
CA GLY A 169 16.28 22.51 2.49
C GLY A 169 15.51 23.82 2.31
N PRO A 170 14.95 24.38 3.40
CA PRO A 170 14.29 25.70 3.39
C PRO A 170 15.21 26.85 2.93
N ASP A 171 16.53 26.65 3.04
CA ASP A 171 17.60 27.54 2.59
C ASP A 171 17.90 27.42 1.08
N ARG A 172 17.17 26.57 0.36
CA ARG A 172 17.31 26.31 -1.07
C ARG A 172 18.65 25.67 -1.45
N LYS A 173 19.33 25.01 -0.51
CA LYS A 173 20.53 24.21 -0.77
C LYS A 173 20.20 22.74 -0.88
N LEU A 174 21.01 22.00 -1.64
CA LEU A 174 20.83 20.58 -1.84
C LEU A 174 21.55 19.82 -0.73
N TYR A 175 20.79 19.08 0.07
CA TYR A 175 21.29 18.17 1.10
C TYR A 175 21.40 16.76 0.52
N ILE A 176 22.50 16.08 0.86
CA ILE A 176 22.86 14.77 0.28
C ILE A 176 23.22 13.81 1.41
N GLY A 177 22.54 12.67 1.47
CA GLY A 177 22.84 11.61 2.43
C GLY A 177 23.92 10.68 1.88
N SER A 178 24.96 10.44 2.68
CA SER A 178 26.08 9.57 2.31
C SER A 178 26.40 8.64 3.47
N GLY A 179 26.25 7.33 3.28
CA GLY A 179 26.63 6.35 4.30
C GLY A 179 28.15 6.20 4.43
N ASP A 180 28.58 5.47 5.47
CA ASP A 180 29.99 5.30 5.86
C ASP A 180 30.85 4.55 4.83
N GLY A 181 30.20 3.93 3.86
CA GLY A 181 30.85 3.17 2.79
C GLY A 181 30.78 1.66 2.95
N GLY A 182 30.03 1.15 3.94
CA GLY A 182 29.58 -0.24 3.97
C GLY A 182 30.45 -1.17 4.79
N GLN A 183 30.16 -2.47 4.67
CA GLN A 183 30.67 -3.53 5.57
C GLN A 183 30.31 -3.29 7.05
N ALA A 184 30.72 -4.24 7.89
CA ALA A 184 30.50 -4.15 9.32
C ALA A 184 31.50 -3.21 9.99
N ASP A 185 30.97 -2.39 10.89
CA ASP A 185 31.72 -1.63 11.88
C ASP A 185 32.57 -0.49 11.33
N ASP A 186 32.39 0.07 10.12
CA ASP A 186 33.17 1.25 9.63
C ASP A 186 34.71 1.16 9.87
N ASN A 187 35.27 -0.05 9.75
CA ASN A 187 36.70 -0.30 10.02
C ASN A 187 37.35 -1.27 9.01
N PHE A 188 36.63 -1.59 7.94
CA PHE A 188 37.11 -2.49 6.92
C PHE A 188 38.01 -1.79 5.91
N GLU A 189 38.56 -2.52 4.94
CA GLU A 189 39.35 -1.95 3.85
C GLU A 189 38.57 -0.84 3.13
N GLY A 190 39.18 0.34 3.01
CA GLY A 190 38.52 1.54 2.48
C GLY A 190 38.05 2.54 3.54
N HIS A 191 38.03 2.17 4.82
CA HIS A 191 37.65 3.04 5.93
C HIS A 191 38.88 3.65 6.63
N THR A 192 38.76 4.86 7.16
CA THR A 192 39.88 5.54 7.80
C THR A 192 40.33 4.82 9.07
N GLY A 193 41.62 4.43 9.10
CA GLY A 193 42.17 3.62 10.19
C GLY A 193 41.80 2.13 10.11
N GLY A 194 41.22 1.66 8.99
CA GLY A 194 40.79 0.28 8.77
C GLY A 194 41.37 -0.40 7.52
N GLY A 195 41.75 -1.69 7.66
CA GLY A 195 42.26 -2.57 6.58
C GLY A 195 42.83 -3.91 7.08
N GLY A 196 42.49 -5.02 6.40
CA GLY A 196 43.01 -6.38 6.66
C GLY A 196 42.23 -7.23 7.67
N PHE A 197 42.56 -8.53 7.72
CA PHE A 197 42.07 -9.49 8.72
C PHE A 197 43.23 -9.95 9.62
N PRO A 198 43.07 -9.94 10.97
CA PRO A 198 41.89 -9.47 11.71
C PRO A 198 41.76 -7.93 11.68
N LYS A 199 40.53 -7.46 11.88
CA LYS A 199 40.17 -6.03 11.88
C LYS A 199 41.01 -5.25 12.92
N PRO A 200 41.61 -4.10 12.57
CA PRO A 200 42.27 -3.25 13.55
C PRO A 200 41.25 -2.63 14.52
N ASN A 201 41.48 -2.78 15.83
CA ASN A 201 40.69 -2.07 16.84
C ASN A 201 41.07 -0.58 16.87
N GLY A 202 40.09 0.31 17.10
CA GLY A 202 40.36 1.74 17.32
C GLY A 202 40.58 2.60 16.07
N GLY A 203 40.20 2.15 14.87
CA GLY A 203 40.31 2.93 13.63
C GLY A 203 39.18 3.95 13.48
N LEU A 204 39.50 5.22 13.17
CA LEU A 204 38.59 6.40 13.19
C LEU A 204 37.23 6.17 12.51
N GLY A 205 37.24 5.42 11.41
CA GLY A 205 36.10 5.24 10.54
C GLY A 205 35.89 6.43 9.61
N ASN A 206 35.22 6.17 8.50
CA ASN A 206 34.86 7.21 7.53
C ASN A 206 33.84 8.20 8.11
N ALA A 207 32.93 7.74 8.96
CA ALA A 207 31.87 8.58 9.52
C ALA A 207 32.40 9.75 10.38
N LEU A 208 33.54 9.57 11.04
CA LEU A 208 34.21 10.62 11.83
C LEU A 208 35.39 11.29 11.12
N ASP A 209 35.91 10.69 10.05
CA ASP A 209 36.92 11.34 9.23
C ASP A 209 36.32 12.47 8.40
N LEU A 210 36.62 13.71 8.79
CA LEU A 210 36.17 14.92 8.11
C LEU A 210 36.86 15.16 6.76
N THR A 211 37.88 14.38 6.41
CA THR A 211 38.51 14.41 5.06
C THR A 211 37.75 13.56 4.04
N LYS A 212 36.74 12.79 4.50
CA LYS A 212 35.87 11.92 3.72
C LYS A 212 34.46 12.49 3.59
N LEU A 213 33.80 12.16 2.49
CA LEU A 213 32.40 12.50 2.21
C LEU A 213 31.43 11.37 2.65
N LEU A 214 31.91 10.39 3.39
CA LEU A 214 31.18 9.17 3.77
C LEU A 214 30.76 9.24 5.25
N GLY A 215 29.54 8.78 5.57
CA GLY A 215 28.92 8.82 6.89
C GLY A 215 28.52 10.25 7.30
N LYS A 216 27.92 10.99 6.35
CA LYS A 216 27.66 12.43 6.42
C LYS A 216 26.26 12.78 5.89
N ILE A 217 25.74 13.91 6.37
CA ILE A 217 24.87 14.76 5.56
C ILE A 217 25.75 15.85 4.94
N LEU A 218 25.75 15.95 3.61
CA LEU A 218 26.44 17.00 2.86
C LEU A 218 25.45 18.09 2.46
N ARG A 219 25.93 19.31 2.24
CA ARG A 219 25.12 20.46 1.80
C ARG A 219 25.88 21.28 0.76
N ILE A 220 25.32 21.40 -0.43
CA ILE A 220 25.91 22.14 -1.56
C ILE A 220 24.93 23.14 -2.18
N ASP A 221 25.47 24.11 -2.90
CA ASP A 221 24.71 24.97 -3.82
C ASP A 221 24.87 24.45 -5.26
N PRO A 222 23.87 23.76 -5.85
CA PRO A 222 24.01 23.22 -7.19
C PRO A 222 24.14 24.28 -8.29
N LEU A 223 23.77 25.54 -8.01
CA LEU A 223 23.90 26.66 -8.95
C LEU A 223 25.21 27.45 -8.77
N GLY A 224 25.92 27.23 -7.66
CA GLY A 224 27.21 27.86 -7.39
C GLY A 224 28.37 27.19 -8.14
N THR A 225 29.57 27.75 -8.01
CA THR A 225 30.79 27.26 -8.67
C THR A 225 32.05 27.38 -7.82
N ASN A 226 31.92 27.77 -6.54
CA ASN A 226 33.05 27.95 -5.63
C ASN A 226 33.52 26.65 -4.95
N GLY A 227 32.91 25.50 -5.26
CA GLY A 227 33.31 24.19 -4.74
C GLY A 227 34.40 23.50 -5.55
N PRO A 228 34.95 22.39 -5.04
CA PRO A 228 35.93 21.58 -5.76
C PRO A 228 35.46 21.20 -7.17
N GLY A 229 36.30 21.45 -8.18
CA GLY A 229 35.99 21.17 -9.59
C GLY A 229 35.09 22.20 -10.28
N GLY A 230 34.55 23.18 -9.56
CA GLY A 230 33.79 24.31 -10.13
C GLY A 230 32.40 23.96 -10.68
N THR A 231 31.90 22.76 -10.41
CA THR A 231 30.61 22.24 -10.91
C THR A 231 29.43 22.55 -9.98
N TYR A 232 29.71 22.90 -8.72
CA TYR A 232 28.75 23.32 -7.70
C TYR A 232 29.44 24.32 -6.74
N GLY A 233 28.67 24.89 -5.82
CA GLY A 233 29.14 25.82 -4.80
C GLY A 233 29.09 25.27 -3.38
N ILE A 234 29.93 25.81 -2.52
CA ILE A 234 29.90 25.58 -1.08
C ILE A 234 29.16 26.74 -0.42
N PRO A 235 28.03 26.51 0.28
CA PRO A 235 27.39 27.54 1.07
C PRO A 235 28.34 28.10 2.13
N GLY A 236 28.46 29.43 2.21
CA GLY A 236 29.42 30.09 3.10
C GLY A 236 29.15 29.91 4.60
N ASP A 237 27.96 29.42 4.96
CA ASP A 237 27.51 29.09 6.30
C ASP A 237 27.61 27.58 6.62
N ASN A 238 28.24 26.78 5.75
CA ASN A 238 28.59 25.40 6.12
C ASN A 238 29.58 25.38 7.30
N PRO A 239 29.45 24.43 8.24
CA PRO A 239 30.15 24.45 9.53
C PRO A 239 31.67 24.26 9.43
N PHE A 240 32.16 23.72 8.31
CA PHE A 240 33.57 23.38 8.13
C PHE A 240 34.28 24.20 7.04
N VAL A 241 33.66 25.26 6.54
CA VAL A 241 34.29 26.18 5.57
C VAL A 241 35.56 26.76 6.16
N GLY A 242 36.68 26.65 5.45
CA GLY A 242 37.96 27.18 5.88
C GLY A 242 38.63 26.43 7.04
N ALA A 243 38.12 25.26 7.45
CA ALA A 243 38.70 24.47 8.56
C ALA A 243 40.13 23.97 8.28
N GLY A 244 40.53 23.85 7.00
CA GLY A 244 41.87 23.42 6.58
C GLY A 244 42.09 21.91 6.70
N ASN A 245 43.35 21.46 6.62
CA ASN A 245 43.79 20.06 6.82
C ASN A 245 43.08 19.00 5.94
N GLY A 246 42.54 19.39 4.79
CA GLY A 246 41.82 18.49 3.90
C GLY A 246 40.39 18.16 4.35
N THR A 247 39.88 18.84 5.39
CA THR A 247 38.47 18.78 5.78
C THR A 247 37.58 19.19 4.60
N ARG A 248 36.51 18.41 4.39
CA ARG A 248 35.53 18.62 3.33
C ARG A 248 34.53 19.69 3.74
N GLU A 249 34.49 20.79 2.99
CA GLU A 249 33.60 21.93 3.25
C GLU A 249 32.15 21.63 2.84
N GLU A 250 31.92 20.54 2.11
CA GLU A 250 30.61 19.99 1.77
C GLU A 250 29.86 19.46 3.01
N ILE A 251 30.57 19.13 4.08
CA ILE A 251 29.97 18.47 5.26
C ILE A 251 29.05 19.45 6.00
N TYR A 252 27.80 19.04 6.22
CA TYR A 252 26.84 19.73 7.09
C TYR A 252 26.73 19.03 8.46
N ALA A 253 26.69 17.70 8.49
CA ALA A 253 26.70 16.89 9.71
C ALA A 253 27.48 15.59 9.47
N TYR A 254 27.98 14.97 10.54
CA TYR A 254 28.84 13.80 10.48
C TYR A 254 28.60 12.82 11.63
N GLY A 255 29.26 11.66 11.58
CA GLY A 255 29.07 10.60 12.57
C GLY A 255 27.78 9.80 12.36
N LEU A 256 27.38 9.62 11.10
CA LEU A 256 26.20 8.83 10.70
C LEU A 256 26.65 7.55 10.01
N ARG A 257 25.85 6.48 10.10
CA ARG A 257 26.20 5.17 9.53
C ARG A 257 25.68 5.02 8.10
N ASN A 258 24.38 5.06 7.92
CA ASN A 258 23.72 4.99 6.63
C ASN A 258 22.41 5.81 6.65
N PRO A 259 22.50 7.14 6.46
CA PRO A 259 21.34 8.02 6.42
C PRO A 259 20.53 7.78 5.13
N TRP A 260 19.73 6.70 5.14
CA TRP A 260 19.00 6.21 3.97
C TRP A 260 17.93 7.21 3.52
N ARG A 261 17.03 7.65 4.41
CA ARG A 261 16.10 8.76 4.14
C ARG A 261 16.07 9.77 5.28
N PHE A 262 15.99 11.03 4.86
CA PHE A 262 15.75 12.18 5.70
C PHE A 262 14.76 13.10 5.01
N SER A 263 14.07 13.92 5.80
CA SER A 263 13.20 14.95 5.27
C SER A 263 13.16 16.20 6.13
N PHE A 264 12.94 17.33 5.46
CA PHE A 264 12.64 18.57 6.16
C PHE A 264 11.14 18.69 6.41
N ASP A 265 10.79 19.14 7.62
CA ASP A 265 9.45 19.63 7.93
C ASP A 265 9.25 21.05 7.35
N LYS A 266 9.31 21.18 6.01
CA LYS A 266 9.39 22.47 5.29
C LYS A 266 8.08 22.95 4.66
N ARG A 267 6.99 22.18 4.77
CA ARG A 267 5.67 22.58 4.28
C ARG A 267 5.11 23.74 5.09
N ALA A 268 4.05 24.37 4.60
CA ALA A 268 3.36 25.42 5.35
C ALA A 268 2.96 24.92 6.75
N GLY A 269 3.35 25.66 7.79
CA GLY A 269 3.14 25.26 9.19
C GLY A 269 4.21 24.30 9.75
N GLY A 270 5.21 23.93 8.95
CA GLY A 270 6.35 23.11 9.37
C GLY A 270 7.41 23.87 10.17
N SER A 271 8.19 23.12 10.94
CA SER A 271 9.26 23.61 11.81
C SER A 271 10.58 23.91 11.11
N GLY A 272 10.76 23.45 9.86
CA GLY A 272 12.02 23.54 9.11
C GLY A 272 13.13 22.62 9.62
N ARG A 273 12.86 21.76 10.61
CA ARG A 273 13.83 20.79 11.15
C ARG A 273 14.05 19.63 10.17
N LEU A 274 15.28 19.09 10.19
CA LEU A 274 15.71 17.96 9.37
C LEU A 274 15.67 16.68 10.21
N PHE A 275 14.74 15.78 9.89
CA PHE A 275 14.64 14.45 10.50
C PHE A 275 15.37 13.45 9.62
N CYS A 276 16.15 12.55 10.22
CA CYS A 276 16.90 11.52 9.50
C CYS A 276 16.70 10.17 10.18
N GLY A 277 16.28 9.14 9.43
CA GLY A 277 16.47 7.75 9.86
C GLY A 277 17.89 7.31 9.51
N ASP A 278 18.66 6.90 10.52
CA ASP A 278 20.01 6.37 10.32
C ASP A 278 20.06 4.89 10.67
N VAL A 279 20.51 4.05 9.72
CA VAL A 279 20.43 2.59 9.86
C VAL A 279 21.54 2.08 10.77
N GLY A 280 21.15 1.35 11.82
CA GLY A 280 22.02 0.75 12.82
C GLY A 280 22.92 -0.38 12.31
N GLN A 281 23.91 -0.76 13.12
CA GLN A 281 24.85 -1.85 12.80
C GLN A 281 24.25 -3.24 13.02
N GLY A 282 23.49 -3.41 14.09
CA GLY A 282 22.86 -4.68 14.43
C GLY A 282 22.18 -4.73 15.80
N SER A 283 22.16 -3.62 16.55
CA SER A 283 21.50 -3.56 17.85
C SER A 283 20.37 -2.55 17.90
N VAL A 284 20.57 -1.35 17.36
CA VAL A 284 19.70 -0.19 17.58
C VAL A 284 19.54 0.60 16.28
N GLU A 285 18.29 0.90 15.93
CA GLU A 285 17.92 1.85 14.88
C GLU A 285 17.58 3.21 15.48
N GLU A 286 17.78 4.30 14.74
CA GLU A 286 17.65 5.65 15.29
C GLU A 286 17.02 6.68 14.34
N VAL A 287 16.33 7.66 14.95
CA VAL A 287 15.88 8.89 14.31
C VAL A 287 16.63 10.07 14.90
N ASN A 288 17.29 10.84 14.06
CA ASN A 288 18.09 12.01 14.43
C ASN A 288 17.43 13.32 13.98
N LEU A 289 17.52 14.36 14.82
CA LEU A 289 17.34 15.74 14.39
C LEU A 289 18.69 16.31 13.95
N ILE A 290 18.88 16.40 12.63
CA ILE A 290 20.14 16.85 12.05
C ILE A 290 20.31 18.36 12.20
N VAL A 291 21.47 18.78 12.71
CA VAL A 291 21.86 20.18 12.89
C VAL A 291 23.23 20.45 12.28
N SER A 292 23.49 21.71 11.91
CA SER A 292 24.77 22.14 11.35
C SER A 292 25.91 21.87 12.31
N GLY A 293 26.96 21.17 11.84
CA GLY A 293 28.13 20.77 12.60
C GLY A 293 27.88 19.60 13.57
N GLY A 294 26.69 19.01 13.57
CA GLY A 294 26.32 17.93 14.47
C GLY A 294 27.16 16.67 14.28
N ASN A 295 27.52 16.04 15.40
CA ASN A 295 28.24 14.77 15.46
C ASN A 295 27.34 13.69 16.08
N PHE A 296 26.95 12.68 15.30
CA PHE A 296 25.92 11.71 15.67
C PHE A 296 26.45 10.39 16.22
N GLY A 297 27.75 10.25 16.52
CA GLY A 297 28.21 9.10 17.30
C GLY A 297 28.94 8.04 16.49
N TRP A 298 28.43 7.69 15.32
CA TRP A 298 28.96 6.56 14.57
C TRP A 298 30.42 6.83 14.16
N ARG A 299 31.38 5.95 14.44
CA ARG A 299 31.26 4.56 14.91
C ARG A 299 31.54 4.31 16.40
N TYR A 300 31.66 5.35 17.22
CA TYR A 300 31.85 5.19 18.68
C TYR A 300 30.56 4.75 19.35
N ARG A 301 29.42 5.19 18.82
CA ARG A 301 28.08 4.87 19.33
C ARG A 301 27.19 4.29 18.25
N GLU A 302 26.27 3.45 18.68
CA GLU A 302 25.11 2.95 17.92
C GLU A 302 23.87 3.33 18.74
N GLY A 303 23.05 4.26 18.25
CA GLY A 303 22.09 4.96 19.11
C GLY A 303 22.80 5.80 20.18
N SER A 304 22.19 5.85 21.35
CA SER A 304 22.79 6.45 22.53
C SER A 304 23.83 5.56 23.23
N PHE A 305 24.15 4.38 22.69
CA PHE A 305 24.97 3.38 23.37
C PHE A 305 26.40 3.32 22.85
N GLU A 306 27.35 3.03 23.74
CA GLU A 306 28.71 2.69 23.36
C GLU A 306 28.73 1.46 22.44
N PHE A 307 29.47 1.57 21.34
CA PHE A 307 29.64 0.52 20.33
C PHE A 307 31.07 -0.02 20.29
N ASP A 308 32.09 0.84 20.14
CA ASP A 308 33.50 0.44 20.11
C ASP A 308 34.24 0.88 21.39
N ALA A 309 34.40 -0.05 22.33
CA ALA A 309 35.05 0.24 23.62
C ALA A 309 36.56 0.50 23.52
N ALA A 310 37.22 0.04 22.45
CA ALA A 310 38.65 0.30 22.24
C ALA A 310 38.88 1.77 21.85
N MET A 311 37.90 2.38 21.19
CA MET A 311 37.89 3.79 20.82
C MET A 311 37.61 4.72 22.01
N THR A 312 36.64 4.38 22.85
CA THR A 312 36.28 5.16 24.04
C THR A 312 37.40 5.12 25.09
N GLY A 313 38.00 3.95 25.30
CA GLY A 313 39.11 3.74 26.24
C GLY A 313 40.42 4.43 25.85
N ALA A 314 40.60 4.79 24.58
CA ALA A 314 41.77 5.52 24.08
C ALA A 314 41.75 7.02 24.41
N GLY A 315 40.65 7.56 24.96
CA GLY A 315 40.52 8.98 25.30
C GLY A 315 40.46 9.91 24.08
N THR A 316 40.20 9.35 22.89
CA THR A 316 40.16 10.07 21.60
C THR A 316 38.74 10.43 21.15
N ALA A 317 37.72 10.13 21.96
CA ALA A 317 36.32 10.43 21.65
C ALA A 317 36.11 11.94 21.48
N PRO A 318 35.43 12.38 20.40
CA PRO A 318 34.87 13.72 20.31
C PRO A 318 34.13 14.14 21.58
N VAL A 319 34.28 15.41 21.96
CA VAL A 319 33.84 15.92 23.28
C VAL A 319 32.33 16.17 23.35
N SER A 320 31.61 16.12 22.24
CA SER A 320 30.16 16.35 22.17
C SER A 320 29.52 15.50 21.08
N TRP A 321 28.55 14.69 21.49
CA TRP A 321 27.71 13.86 20.62
C TRP A 321 26.27 14.35 20.74
N ILE A 322 25.48 14.16 19.69
CA ILE A 322 24.04 14.42 19.72
C ILE A 322 23.33 13.08 19.79
N ASP A 323 22.48 12.92 20.81
CA ASP A 323 21.65 11.71 20.96
C ASP A 323 20.49 11.71 19.95
N PRO A 324 20.04 10.53 19.50
CA PRO A 324 18.86 10.43 18.68
C PRO A 324 17.61 10.86 19.45
N VAL A 325 16.61 11.37 18.72
CA VAL A 325 15.32 11.75 19.32
C VAL A 325 14.37 10.57 19.48
N ALA A 326 14.66 9.46 18.80
CA ALA A 326 14.03 8.17 19.04
C ALA A 326 15.00 7.05 18.66
N GLU A 327 14.96 5.96 19.42
CA GLU A 327 15.77 4.76 19.19
C GLU A 327 14.97 3.51 19.57
N TYR A 328 15.18 2.42 18.85
CA TYR A 328 14.56 1.12 19.14
C TYR A 328 15.53 -0.01 18.83
N ALA A 329 15.38 -1.12 19.55
CA ALA A 329 16.26 -2.27 19.41
C ALA A 329 15.81 -3.21 18.28
N HIS A 330 16.76 -3.99 17.79
CA HIS A 330 16.47 -5.14 16.94
C HIS A 330 15.73 -6.25 17.72
N PRO A 331 14.89 -7.06 17.07
CA PRO A 331 14.28 -8.24 17.67
C PRO A 331 15.31 -9.16 18.34
N GLY A 332 15.07 -9.50 19.61
CA GLY A 332 15.97 -10.32 20.42
C GLY A 332 17.13 -9.57 21.08
N VAL A 333 17.30 -8.28 20.82
CA VAL A 333 18.33 -7.45 21.46
C VAL A 333 17.79 -6.75 22.69
N THR A 334 18.51 -6.84 23.81
CA THR A 334 18.21 -6.09 25.04
C THR A 334 19.25 -4.99 25.22
N LYS A 335 18.87 -3.74 24.98
CA LYS A 335 19.69 -2.52 25.13
C LYS A 335 18.91 -1.47 25.91
N GLY A 336 19.59 -0.63 26.69
CA GLY A 336 18.95 0.40 27.52
C GLY A 336 18.51 -0.04 28.91
N SER A 337 18.23 0.93 29.77
CA SER A 337 17.57 0.75 31.07
C SER A 337 16.58 1.91 31.32
N PRO A 338 15.25 1.70 31.14
CA PRO A 338 14.60 0.45 30.74
C PRO A 338 14.99 -0.02 29.33
N ALA A 339 14.75 -1.31 29.04
CA ALA A 339 15.08 -1.86 27.73
C ALA A 339 14.28 -1.15 26.63
N LEU A 340 14.95 -0.85 25.50
CA LEU A 340 14.32 -0.29 24.32
C LEU A 340 13.27 -1.23 23.75
N PRO A 341 12.19 -0.68 23.14
CA PRO A 341 11.23 -1.50 22.42
C PRO A 341 11.90 -2.16 21.21
N GLN A 342 11.47 -3.37 20.85
CA GLN A 342 12.04 -4.14 19.75
C GLN A 342 11.18 -4.00 18.49
N LEU A 343 11.49 -3.01 17.66
CA LEU A 343 10.53 -2.55 16.64
C LEU A 343 10.88 -2.89 15.19
N GLY A 344 12.15 -3.17 14.87
CA GLY A 344 12.54 -3.42 13.49
C GLY A 344 14.03 -3.70 13.31
N LEU A 345 14.47 -3.81 12.06
CA LEU A 345 15.81 -4.27 11.69
C LEU A 345 16.61 -3.26 10.84
N SER A 346 15.93 -2.32 10.18
CA SER A 346 16.56 -1.35 9.30
C SER A 346 15.59 -0.19 9.04
N ILE A 347 15.83 0.93 9.72
CA ILE A 347 14.97 2.10 9.60
C ILE A 347 15.01 2.65 8.18
N THR A 348 13.84 2.92 7.63
CA THR A 348 13.70 3.50 6.29
C THR A 348 13.71 5.02 6.33
N GLY A 349 13.29 5.64 7.44
CA GLY A 349 13.02 7.08 7.54
C GLY A 349 11.58 7.44 7.15
N GLY A 350 11.28 8.73 7.06
CA GLY A 350 9.89 9.19 6.96
C GLY A 350 9.71 10.69 6.72
N PHE A 351 8.50 11.17 6.99
CA PHE A 351 8.06 12.55 6.78
C PHE A 351 7.21 13.04 7.94
N VAL A 352 7.31 14.33 8.26
CA VAL A 352 6.31 14.98 9.11
C VAL A 352 5.02 15.11 8.32
N TYR A 353 3.93 14.50 8.79
CA TYR A 353 2.66 14.53 8.08
C TYR A 353 2.06 15.94 8.14
N ARG A 354 1.85 16.51 6.96
CA ARG A 354 1.27 17.86 6.75
C ARG A 354 0.12 17.85 5.75
N GLY A 355 -0.38 16.65 5.44
CA GLY A 355 -1.60 16.45 4.68
C GLY A 355 -2.83 16.86 5.49
N SER A 356 -3.99 16.78 4.83
CA SER A 356 -5.27 17.17 5.42
C SER A 356 -6.26 16.01 5.50
N ALA A 357 -5.99 14.89 4.80
CA ALA A 357 -6.86 13.72 4.82
C ALA A 357 -6.89 13.00 6.19
N ILE A 358 -5.84 13.13 6.99
CA ILE A 358 -5.70 12.48 8.30
C ILE A 358 -5.37 13.53 9.38
N PRO A 359 -6.36 14.32 9.86
CA PRO A 359 -6.10 15.39 10.83
C PRO A 359 -5.35 14.95 12.09
N GLY A 360 -5.59 13.71 12.56
CA GLY A 360 -4.93 13.14 13.74
C GLY A 360 -3.42 12.91 13.59
N LEU A 361 -2.87 12.94 12.37
CA LEU A 361 -1.44 12.78 12.12
C LEU A 361 -0.70 14.11 11.93
N VAL A 362 -1.41 15.25 11.86
CA VAL A 362 -0.77 16.53 11.52
C VAL A 362 0.32 16.90 12.52
N GLY A 363 1.56 16.98 12.03
CA GLY A 363 2.75 17.28 12.84
C GLY A 363 3.47 16.06 13.42
N ALA A 364 2.91 14.86 13.31
CA ALA A 364 3.62 13.63 13.66
C ALA A 364 4.65 13.28 12.57
N TYR A 365 5.85 12.86 12.98
CA TYR A 365 6.84 12.29 12.05
C TYR A 365 6.50 10.83 11.82
N LEU A 366 5.91 10.52 10.66
CA LEU A 366 5.55 9.17 10.25
C LEU A 366 6.72 8.54 9.51
N PHE A 367 7.22 7.43 10.02
CA PHE A 367 8.40 6.74 9.49
C PHE A 367 8.19 5.23 9.48
N ALA A 368 9.11 4.52 8.84
CA ALA A 368 9.03 3.07 8.71
C ALA A 368 10.32 2.36 9.06
N ASP A 369 10.17 1.08 9.35
CA ASP A 369 11.23 0.09 9.26
C ASP A 369 10.99 -0.82 8.04
N TYR A 370 12.08 -1.18 7.38
CA TYR A 370 12.09 -2.09 6.25
C TYR A 370 11.46 -3.44 6.61
N ARG A 371 11.73 -3.94 7.83
CA ARG A 371 11.13 -5.18 8.38
C ARG A 371 11.02 -5.15 9.91
N ALA A 372 9.86 -5.54 10.43
CA ALA A 372 9.64 -5.73 11.87
C ALA A 372 10.48 -6.87 12.47
N THR A 373 10.67 -7.97 11.72
CA THR A 373 11.47 -9.14 12.12
C THR A 373 12.12 -9.80 10.90
N SER A 374 13.04 -10.76 11.09
CA SER A 374 13.75 -11.41 9.99
C SER A 374 12.81 -12.11 8.98
N GLY A 375 11.63 -12.55 9.43
CA GLY A 375 10.57 -13.13 8.60
C GLY A 375 9.35 -12.25 8.38
N GLY A 376 9.29 -11.07 9.01
CA GLY A 376 8.15 -10.15 8.95
C GLY A 376 8.26 -9.09 7.85
N GLY A 377 7.14 -8.43 7.60
CA GLY A 377 7.00 -7.31 6.68
C GLY A 377 7.43 -6.00 7.31
N GLY A 378 7.27 -4.91 6.57
CA GLY A 378 7.61 -3.57 7.06
C GLY A 378 6.69 -3.13 8.21
N ARG A 379 7.14 -2.13 8.98
CA ARG A 379 6.36 -1.54 10.08
C ARG A 379 6.33 -0.03 9.95
N LEU A 380 5.14 0.56 10.14
CA LEU A 380 4.96 2.01 10.26
C LEU A 380 4.92 2.42 11.73
N MET A 381 5.58 3.52 12.04
CA MET A 381 5.72 4.11 13.38
C MET A 381 5.55 5.62 13.28
N ALA A 382 5.26 6.28 14.40
CA ALA A 382 5.15 7.73 14.45
C ALA A 382 5.93 8.31 15.63
N LEU A 383 6.51 9.50 15.45
CA LEU A 383 7.00 10.32 16.56
C LEU A 383 6.07 11.52 16.74
N GLU A 384 5.63 11.72 17.97
CA GLU A 384 4.83 12.86 18.37
C GLU A 384 5.66 13.76 19.26
N GLU A 385 5.78 15.04 18.91
CA GLU A 385 6.50 15.97 19.76
C GLU A 385 5.69 16.23 21.04
N THR A 386 6.35 16.10 22.20
CA THR A 386 5.77 16.26 23.54
C THR A 386 5.30 17.67 23.85
N SER A 387 5.75 18.66 23.09
CA SER A 387 5.20 20.02 23.01
C SER A 387 5.86 20.74 21.83
N PRO A 388 5.22 21.75 21.22
CA PRO A 388 5.75 22.38 20.03
C PRO A 388 7.18 22.90 20.22
N MET A 389 8.09 22.47 19.35
CA MET A 389 9.51 22.88 19.33
C MET A 389 10.34 22.48 20.57
N SER A 390 9.87 21.53 21.39
CA SER A 390 10.63 21.04 22.55
C SER A 390 11.84 20.20 22.17
N GLY A 391 11.84 19.59 20.99
CA GLY A 391 12.84 18.61 20.57
C GLY A 391 12.73 17.26 21.30
N SER A 392 11.71 17.08 22.14
CA SER A 392 11.45 15.84 22.89
C SER A 392 10.23 15.14 22.31
N PHE A 393 10.36 13.85 21.98
CA PHE A 393 9.35 13.09 21.24
C PHE A 393 8.90 11.85 22.01
N ASN A 394 7.64 11.49 21.81
CA ASN A 394 7.07 10.21 22.19
C ASN A 394 7.09 9.30 20.95
N LEU A 395 7.58 8.09 21.11
CA LEU A 395 7.55 7.05 20.08
C LEU A 395 6.23 6.29 20.16
N VAL A 396 5.46 6.32 19.08
CA VAL A 396 4.35 5.41 18.83
C VAL A 396 4.92 4.16 18.16
N GLU A 397 5.02 3.08 18.94
CA GLU A 397 5.73 1.85 18.56
C GLU A 397 5.19 1.14 17.32
N ALA A 398 3.89 1.30 17.04
CA ALA A 398 3.26 0.84 15.80
C ALA A 398 2.05 1.72 15.48
N VAL A 399 1.97 2.17 14.23
CA VAL A 399 0.77 2.80 13.71
C VAL A 399 -0.30 1.72 13.53
N PRO A 400 -1.53 1.91 14.06
CA PRO A 400 -2.58 0.92 13.95
C PRO A 400 -3.02 0.81 12.48
N LEU A 401 -2.73 -0.34 11.90
CA LEU A 401 -3.08 -0.73 10.55
C LEU A 401 -4.19 -1.77 10.63
N THR A 402 -5.11 -1.74 9.68
CA THR A 402 -6.07 -2.84 9.49
C THR A 402 -5.40 -4.09 8.96
N GLU A 403 -6.02 -5.24 9.21
CA GLU A 403 -5.46 -6.55 8.83
C GLU A 403 -5.32 -6.71 7.30
N ALA A 404 -6.16 -6.01 6.54
CA ALA A 404 -6.13 -5.97 5.07
C ALA A 404 -4.87 -5.30 4.49
N ASN A 405 -4.03 -4.67 5.32
CA ASN A 405 -2.85 -3.98 4.83
C ASN A 405 -1.78 -4.95 4.28
N PRO A 406 -1.17 -4.63 3.12
CA PRO A 406 -0.28 -5.52 2.38
C PRO A 406 1.06 -5.78 3.08
N ILE A 407 1.34 -5.12 4.21
CA ILE A 407 2.62 -5.20 4.94
C ILE A 407 2.57 -6.11 6.18
N SER A 408 1.41 -6.71 6.49
CA SER A 408 1.25 -7.68 7.60
C SER A 408 1.96 -9.03 7.34
N GLY A 409 2.38 -9.29 6.09
CA GLY A 409 3.09 -10.51 5.66
C GLY A 409 4.60 -10.37 5.55
N THR A 410 5.18 -10.66 4.39
CA THR A 410 6.64 -10.58 4.10
C THR A 410 7.05 -9.34 3.29
N ARG A 411 6.07 -8.50 2.93
CA ARG A 411 6.25 -7.32 2.10
C ARG A 411 6.90 -6.21 2.90
N ARG A 412 7.97 -5.66 2.36
CA ARG A 412 8.93 -4.76 3.02
C ARG A 412 8.68 -3.34 2.57
N ILE A 413 8.89 -2.38 3.46
CA ILE A 413 8.83 -0.96 3.10
C ILE A 413 10.21 -0.51 2.63
N GLN A 414 10.32 -0.09 1.38
CA GLN A 414 11.59 0.37 0.78
C GLN A 414 11.82 1.86 1.01
N THR A 415 10.74 2.65 0.99
CA THR A 415 10.78 4.10 1.08
C THR A 415 9.40 4.66 1.43
N LEU A 416 9.39 5.86 2.01
CA LEU A 416 8.20 6.70 2.09
C LEU A 416 8.37 7.89 1.12
N GLY A 417 7.27 8.56 0.81
CA GLY A 417 7.29 9.83 0.09
C GLY A 417 6.03 10.63 0.32
N GLU A 418 5.96 11.81 -0.28
CA GLU A 418 4.78 12.68 -0.19
C GLU A 418 4.38 13.23 -1.57
N ASN A 419 3.10 13.58 -1.73
CA ASN A 419 2.61 14.34 -2.88
C ASN A 419 2.58 15.85 -2.57
N GLU A 420 2.23 16.69 -3.55
CA GLU A 420 2.17 18.16 -3.37
C GLU A 420 1.21 18.62 -2.27
N SER A 421 0.23 17.79 -1.89
CA SER A 421 -0.74 18.09 -0.82
C SER A 421 -0.27 17.67 0.58
N GLY A 422 0.85 16.95 0.70
CA GLY A 422 1.40 16.49 1.98
C GLY A 422 0.84 15.16 2.45
N GLU A 423 0.13 14.45 1.57
CA GLU A 423 -0.30 13.08 1.80
C GLU A 423 0.89 12.15 1.58
N ILE A 424 1.04 11.15 2.47
CA ILE A 424 2.18 10.25 2.49
C ILE A 424 1.89 8.97 1.71
N PHE A 425 2.91 8.48 1.00
CA PHE A 425 2.92 7.27 0.21
C PHE A 425 4.00 6.32 0.71
N VAL A 426 3.77 5.02 0.52
CA VAL A 426 4.67 3.93 0.91
C VAL A 426 5.05 3.14 -0.34
N GLY A 427 6.35 3.03 -0.58
CA GLY A 427 6.93 2.15 -1.58
C GLY A 427 7.30 0.82 -0.94
N THR A 428 6.82 -0.29 -1.49
CA THR A 428 7.00 -1.62 -0.89
C THR A 428 7.45 -2.65 -1.90
N LYS A 429 8.02 -3.78 -1.44
CA LYS A 429 8.40 -4.93 -2.28
C LYS A 429 8.34 -6.25 -1.52
N SER A 430 7.97 -7.35 -2.20
CA SER A 430 7.91 -8.70 -1.61
C SER A 430 9.24 -9.46 -1.58
N SER A 431 10.13 -9.29 -2.56
CA SER A 431 11.46 -9.92 -2.58
C SER A 431 12.60 -9.00 -2.10
N THR A 432 13.78 -9.58 -1.96
CA THR A 432 15.01 -8.90 -1.49
C THR A 432 15.91 -8.42 -2.62
N GLY A 433 15.66 -8.87 -3.87
CA GLY A 433 16.47 -8.49 -5.03
C GLY A 433 16.10 -7.12 -5.58
N VAL A 434 16.95 -6.57 -6.45
CA VAL A 434 16.67 -5.28 -7.13
C VAL A 434 15.67 -5.45 -8.26
N LEU A 435 15.86 -6.45 -9.12
CA LEU A 435 15.03 -6.64 -10.31
C LEU A 435 13.70 -7.33 -10.00
N ALA A 436 12.87 -7.38 -11.04
CA ALA A 436 11.72 -8.26 -11.19
C ALA A 436 11.97 -9.71 -10.75
N ARG A 437 10.86 -10.42 -10.53
CA ARG A 437 10.79 -11.88 -10.39
C ARG A 437 11.61 -12.60 -11.48
N PRO A 438 12.01 -13.86 -11.27
CA PRO A 438 12.68 -14.67 -12.30
C PRO A 438 11.93 -14.78 -13.64
N ASN A 439 10.62 -14.55 -13.65
CA ASN A 439 9.77 -14.50 -14.86
C ASN A 439 9.68 -13.09 -15.49
N GLY A 440 10.44 -12.11 -15.00
CA GLY A 440 10.47 -10.74 -15.51
C GLY A 440 9.36 -9.82 -15.01
N HIS A 441 8.56 -10.23 -14.02
CA HIS A 441 7.49 -9.40 -13.45
C HIS A 441 7.97 -8.52 -12.28
N PRO A 442 7.68 -7.20 -12.28
CA PRO A 442 8.00 -6.34 -11.15
C PRO A 442 7.22 -6.75 -9.89
N GLU A 443 7.72 -6.36 -8.71
CA GLU A 443 7.08 -6.71 -7.42
C GLU A 443 6.82 -5.49 -6.52
N GLY A 444 7.35 -4.34 -6.92
CA GLY A 444 7.18 -3.08 -6.24
C GLY A 444 5.73 -2.62 -6.27
N GLY A 445 5.27 -2.05 -5.16
CA GLY A 445 3.95 -1.43 -5.05
C GLY A 445 4.03 -0.07 -4.38
N ILE A 446 3.21 0.87 -4.84
CA ILE A 446 3.01 2.19 -4.27
C ILE A 446 1.63 2.25 -3.65
N TYR A 447 1.57 2.67 -2.40
CA TYR A 447 0.34 2.82 -1.63
C TYR A 447 0.26 4.22 -1.06
N GLN A 448 -0.94 4.80 -1.01
CA GLN A 448 -1.21 6.02 -0.26
C GLN A 448 -1.68 5.65 1.14
N ILE A 449 -1.18 6.34 2.16
CA ILE A 449 -1.69 6.23 3.52
C ILE A 449 -2.98 7.06 3.61
N VAL A 450 -4.08 6.42 3.99
CA VAL A 450 -5.42 7.04 4.12
C VAL A 450 -6.05 6.63 5.45
N PRO A 451 -7.00 7.40 6.01
CA PRO A 451 -7.70 6.96 7.21
C PRO A 451 -8.54 5.72 6.90
N ALA A 452 -8.60 4.77 7.84
CA ALA A 452 -9.60 3.71 7.79
C ALA A 452 -11.00 4.32 7.99
N VAL A 453 -12.00 3.81 7.28
CA VAL A 453 -13.36 4.34 7.32
C VAL A 453 -14.25 3.35 8.08
N GLU A 454 -14.76 3.78 9.23
CA GLU A 454 -15.81 3.03 9.93
C GLU A 454 -17.12 3.11 9.14
N SER A 455 -17.78 1.96 9.00
CA SER A 455 -19.06 1.80 8.34
C SER A 455 -19.99 0.95 9.21
N SER A 456 -21.29 1.19 9.07
CA SER A 456 -22.32 0.46 9.80
C SER A 456 -23.31 -0.19 8.85
N LEU A 457 -23.76 -1.39 9.20
CA LEU A 457 -24.71 -2.18 8.42
C LEU A 457 -25.71 -2.85 9.35
N SER A 458 -26.99 -2.77 8.98
CA SER A 458 -28.09 -3.46 9.66
C SER A 458 -28.70 -4.48 8.72
N LEU A 459 -28.63 -5.77 9.09
CA LEU A 459 -29.15 -6.87 8.30
C LEU A 459 -30.44 -7.41 8.91
N SER A 460 -31.45 -7.62 8.08
CA SER A 460 -32.61 -8.43 8.46
C SER A 460 -32.28 -9.92 8.29
N PRO A 461 -32.87 -10.82 9.11
CA PRO A 461 -32.67 -12.25 8.94
C PRO A 461 -33.23 -12.70 7.58
N SER A 462 -32.48 -13.57 6.90
CA SER A 462 -32.90 -14.24 5.67
C SER A 462 -33.70 -15.50 5.92
N ARG A 463 -33.65 -16.06 7.14
CA ARG A 463 -34.54 -17.09 7.68
C ARG A 463 -34.69 -16.93 9.20
N ASP A 464 -35.88 -17.15 9.74
CA ASP A 464 -36.09 -17.43 11.15
C ASP A 464 -37.21 -18.45 11.40
N THR A 465 -37.19 -19.15 12.53
CA THR A 465 -38.28 -20.08 12.89
C THR A 465 -38.23 -20.45 14.36
N THR A 466 -39.30 -21.02 14.89
CA THR A 466 -39.35 -21.63 16.22
C THR A 466 -39.53 -23.14 16.14
N MET A 467 -38.74 -23.88 16.92
CA MET A 467 -38.87 -25.33 17.12
C MET A 467 -39.57 -25.66 18.44
N PHE A 468 -40.43 -26.69 18.44
CA PHE A 468 -41.32 -27.02 19.56
C PHE A 468 -41.05 -28.45 20.09
N GLU A 469 -40.54 -28.60 21.33
CA GLU A 469 -40.12 -29.91 21.90
C GLU A 469 -41.21 -30.99 21.96
N ASN A 470 -42.47 -30.58 22.16
CA ASN A 470 -43.59 -31.48 22.43
C ASN A 470 -44.42 -31.83 21.19
N SER A 471 -43.98 -31.45 20.00
CA SER A 471 -44.69 -31.72 18.73
C SER A 471 -43.74 -31.71 17.54
N SER A 472 -44.22 -32.11 16.37
CA SER A 472 -43.53 -31.88 15.09
C SER A 472 -43.90 -30.52 14.49
N ASN A 473 -44.20 -29.53 15.34
CA ASN A 473 -44.62 -28.21 14.90
C ASN A 473 -43.43 -27.30 14.61
N SER A 474 -43.70 -26.27 13.82
CA SER A 474 -42.79 -25.19 13.49
C SER A 474 -43.54 -23.84 13.47
N ASN A 475 -42.81 -22.75 13.28
CA ASN A 475 -43.37 -21.42 13.06
C ASN A 475 -42.44 -20.59 12.17
N GLY A 476 -42.29 -21.00 10.91
CA GLY A 476 -41.43 -20.35 9.92
C GLY A 476 -42.09 -19.21 9.13
N SER A 477 -43.39 -18.95 9.31
CA SER A 477 -44.11 -17.85 8.64
C SER A 477 -45.04 -17.06 9.57
N GLY A 478 -44.98 -17.31 10.88
CA GLY A 478 -45.82 -16.60 11.86
C GLY A 478 -45.07 -15.43 12.52
N GLU A 479 -45.80 -14.38 12.92
CA GLU A 479 -45.24 -13.07 13.35
C GLU A 479 -44.30 -13.06 14.57
N HIS A 480 -44.05 -14.20 15.22
CA HIS A 480 -43.34 -14.27 16.49
C HIS A 480 -42.37 -15.44 16.62
N LEU A 481 -41.26 -15.21 17.31
CA LEU A 481 -40.30 -16.22 17.73
C LEU A 481 -40.47 -16.55 19.21
N TYR A 482 -40.24 -17.81 19.60
CA TYR A 482 -40.35 -18.25 20.99
C TYR A 482 -39.09 -18.99 21.45
N ALA A 483 -38.61 -18.66 22.64
CA ALA A 483 -37.47 -19.36 23.24
C ALA A 483 -37.60 -19.45 24.77
N GLY A 484 -37.15 -20.57 25.33
CA GLY A 484 -37.28 -20.91 26.75
C GLY A 484 -38.34 -21.97 27.03
N ARG A 485 -38.69 -22.17 28.30
CA ARG A 485 -39.60 -23.24 28.74
C ARG A 485 -40.99 -22.69 29.01
N THR A 486 -41.99 -23.32 28.40
CA THR A 486 -43.40 -22.98 28.63
C THR A 486 -43.84 -23.35 30.05
N GLY A 487 -44.94 -22.76 30.51
CA GLY A 487 -45.56 -23.10 31.80
C GLY A 487 -46.30 -24.44 31.76
N SER A 488 -46.93 -24.82 32.88
CA SER A 488 -47.69 -26.06 33.02
C SER A 488 -48.80 -26.22 31.97
N GLN A 489 -49.50 -25.14 31.62
CA GLN A 489 -50.52 -25.17 30.56
C GLN A 489 -49.95 -25.36 29.14
N GLY A 490 -48.66 -25.07 28.94
CA GLY A 490 -47.94 -25.36 27.69
C GLY A 490 -47.26 -26.72 27.67
N GLY A 491 -47.52 -27.58 28.67
CA GLY A 491 -46.88 -28.90 28.81
C GLY A 491 -45.48 -28.88 29.42
N SER A 492 -45.01 -27.73 29.92
CA SER A 492 -43.63 -27.53 30.38
C SER A 492 -42.59 -27.99 29.35
N ALA A 493 -42.80 -27.59 28.09
CA ALA A 493 -41.96 -27.95 26.95
C ALA A 493 -41.04 -26.79 26.55
N ARG A 494 -39.88 -27.11 25.99
CA ARG A 494 -38.89 -26.15 25.48
C ARG A 494 -39.29 -25.60 24.11
N ARG A 495 -38.88 -24.35 23.89
CA ARG A 495 -38.91 -23.64 22.62
C ARG A 495 -37.50 -23.11 22.35
N ARG A 496 -37.08 -23.17 21.10
CA ARG A 496 -35.84 -22.56 20.62
C ARG A 496 -36.15 -21.86 19.31
N ALA A 497 -35.61 -20.66 19.13
CA ALA A 497 -35.70 -19.97 17.86
C ALA A 497 -34.37 -20.11 17.10
N LEU A 498 -34.45 -20.17 15.78
CA LEU A 498 -33.31 -20.13 14.87
C LEU A 498 -33.35 -18.83 14.09
N LEU A 499 -32.19 -18.20 13.90
CA LEU A 499 -32.03 -16.93 13.19
C LEU A 499 -30.85 -17.08 12.24
N HIS A 500 -31.04 -16.76 10.97
CA HIS A 500 -29.98 -16.77 9.97
C HIS A 500 -29.94 -15.41 9.26
N PHE A 501 -28.75 -14.81 9.19
CA PHE A 501 -28.50 -13.55 8.48
C PHE A 501 -27.62 -13.82 7.27
N ASP A 502 -27.98 -13.24 6.13
CA ASP A 502 -27.17 -13.31 4.92
C ASP A 502 -26.04 -12.28 4.97
N LEU A 503 -24.80 -12.76 4.98
CA LEU A 503 -23.60 -11.94 5.10
C LEU A 503 -22.93 -11.68 3.74
N SER A 504 -23.53 -12.12 2.62
CA SER A 504 -22.96 -11.98 1.27
C SER A 504 -22.72 -10.53 0.84
N THR A 505 -23.35 -9.57 1.52
CA THR A 505 -23.19 -8.13 1.27
C THR A 505 -21.98 -7.51 2.00
N ILE A 506 -21.31 -8.27 2.87
CA ILE A 506 -20.12 -7.82 3.62
C ILE A 506 -18.87 -8.30 2.89
N ASP A 507 -17.91 -7.39 2.67
CA ASP A 507 -16.61 -7.74 2.09
C ASP A 507 -15.79 -8.60 3.07
N PHE A 508 -15.22 -9.70 2.59
CA PHE A 508 -14.41 -10.64 3.36
C PHE A 508 -13.11 -10.05 3.93
N SER A 509 -12.67 -8.88 3.45
CA SER A 509 -11.47 -8.18 3.90
C SER A 509 -11.71 -7.17 5.04
N THR A 510 -12.91 -7.19 5.62
CA THR A 510 -13.38 -6.18 6.58
C THR A 510 -13.06 -6.57 8.03
N ASP A 511 -12.52 -5.63 8.80
CA ASP A 511 -12.34 -5.78 10.26
C ASP A 511 -13.64 -5.42 11.01
N ILE A 512 -14.33 -6.42 11.59
CA ILE A 512 -15.53 -6.19 12.41
C ILE A 512 -15.11 -5.57 13.76
N LEU A 513 -15.65 -4.39 14.05
CA LEU A 513 -15.40 -3.66 15.31
C LEU A 513 -16.44 -3.97 16.38
N SER A 514 -17.70 -4.16 15.99
CA SER A 514 -18.79 -4.52 16.89
C SER A 514 -19.88 -5.30 16.14
N ALA A 515 -20.53 -6.23 16.84
CA ALA A 515 -21.69 -6.94 16.34
C ALA A 515 -22.78 -7.03 17.42
N ALA A 516 -24.03 -6.83 17.03
CA ALA A 516 -25.18 -6.92 17.91
C ALA A 516 -26.38 -7.58 17.23
N VAL A 517 -26.95 -8.62 17.83
CA VAL A 517 -28.27 -9.13 17.43
C VAL A 517 -29.30 -8.43 18.32
N ILE A 518 -30.28 -7.77 17.69
CA ILE A 518 -31.32 -7.01 18.38
C ILE A 518 -32.67 -7.65 18.08
N LEU A 519 -33.40 -8.01 19.14
CA LEU A 519 -34.74 -8.57 19.08
C LEU A 519 -35.70 -7.72 19.90
N HIS A 520 -36.95 -7.63 19.46
CA HIS A 520 -37.99 -6.90 20.18
C HIS A 520 -38.91 -7.88 20.90
N GLN A 521 -38.80 -7.91 22.22
CA GLN A 521 -39.64 -8.71 23.11
C GLN A 521 -41.02 -8.08 23.23
N ASN A 522 -42.09 -8.89 23.13
CA ASN A 522 -43.46 -8.38 23.29
C ASN A 522 -44.30 -9.12 24.32
N LEU A 523 -43.84 -10.28 24.79
CA LEU A 523 -44.49 -11.03 25.86
C LEU A 523 -43.46 -11.96 26.53
N GLY A 524 -43.58 -12.16 27.84
CA GLY A 524 -42.57 -12.90 28.58
C GLY A 524 -42.97 -13.41 29.96
N ALA A 525 -42.16 -14.31 30.51
CA ALA A 525 -42.24 -14.72 31.90
C ALA A 525 -41.84 -13.58 32.87
N ALA A 526 -42.40 -13.57 34.08
CA ALA A 526 -42.31 -12.46 35.03
C ALA A 526 -40.98 -12.32 35.79
N ALA A 527 -40.12 -13.34 35.75
CA ALA A 527 -38.82 -13.33 36.42
C ALA A 527 -37.69 -13.03 35.43
N PRO A 528 -36.57 -12.44 35.87
CA PRO A 528 -35.41 -12.26 35.03
C PRO A 528 -34.94 -13.60 34.45
N VAL A 529 -34.85 -13.70 33.13
CA VAL A 529 -34.32 -14.89 32.45
C VAL A 529 -33.08 -14.51 31.66
N THR A 530 -32.03 -15.33 31.75
CA THR A 530 -30.87 -15.20 30.85
C THR A 530 -31.17 -15.95 29.57
N MET A 531 -30.89 -15.32 28.45
CA MET A 531 -31.06 -15.88 27.12
C MET A 531 -29.75 -15.80 26.36
N THR A 532 -29.43 -16.85 25.61
CA THR A 532 -28.14 -17.02 24.97
C THR A 532 -28.29 -17.31 23.48
N LEU A 533 -27.37 -16.77 22.69
CA LEU A 533 -27.18 -17.12 21.29
C LEU A 533 -26.06 -18.15 21.16
N HIS A 534 -26.28 -19.16 20.34
CA HIS A 534 -25.31 -20.24 20.10
C HIS A 534 -25.13 -20.48 18.61
N ARG A 535 -23.89 -20.56 18.13
CA ARG A 535 -23.59 -20.86 16.73
C ARG A 535 -24.17 -22.22 16.32
N VAL A 536 -25.02 -22.23 15.28
CA VAL A 536 -25.60 -23.45 14.71
C VAL A 536 -24.55 -24.18 13.86
N LEU A 537 -24.53 -25.52 13.93
CA LEU A 537 -23.52 -26.38 13.29
C LEU A 537 -24.01 -27.12 12.05
N ALA A 538 -25.31 -27.04 11.74
CA ALA A 538 -25.90 -27.67 10.57
C ALA A 538 -27.00 -26.78 9.96
N ASP A 539 -27.09 -26.78 8.63
CA ASP A 539 -28.13 -26.05 7.91
C ASP A 539 -29.54 -26.55 8.27
N TRP A 540 -30.54 -25.69 8.10
CA TRP A 540 -31.93 -25.92 8.50
C TRP A 540 -32.90 -25.15 7.60
N GLY A 541 -34.14 -25.60 7.48
CA GLY A 541 -35.12 -24.97 6.60
C GLY A 541 -36.22 -24.18 7.31
N GLU A 542 -36.81 -23.28 6.56
CA GLU A 542 -37.93 -22.41 6.93
C GLU A 542 -38.98 -22.56 5.82
N ALA A 543 -40.24 -22.81 6.18
CA ALA A 543 -41.35 -22.93 5.26
C ALA A 543 -42.61 -22.24 5.82
N GLY A 544 -43.78 -22.53 5.23
CA GLY A 544 -45.03 -21.78 5.39
C GLY A 544 -45.75 -21.92 6.75
N SER A 545 -45.17 -22.60 7.74
CA SER A 545 -45.86 -22.84 9.01
C SER A 545 -46.11 -21.55 9.80
N ASP A 546 -47.39 -21.21 9.98
CA ASP A 546 -47.83 -20.04 10.75
C ASP A 546 -48.70 -20.46 11.94
N ALA A 547 -48.16 -20.28 13.15
CA ALA A 547 -48.82 -20.58 14.42
C ALA A 547 -49.91 -19.56 14.81
N GLY A 548 -50.02 -18.44 14.08
CA GLY A 548 -50.94 -17.35 14.36
C GLY A 548 -50.68 -16.66 15.70
N THR A 549 -51.70 -15.99 16.22
CA THR A 549 -51.65 -15.29 17.52
C THR A 549 -52.59 -15.97 18.51
N PRO A 550 -52.14 -16.36 19.73
CA PRO A 550 -50.85 -16.03 20.35
C PRO A 550 -49.70 -17.00 20.02
N GLY A 551 -49.90 -18.01 19.17
CA GLY A 551 -48.87 -18.80 18.49
C GLY A 551 -47.99 -19.76 19.31
N GLY A 552 -48.05 -19.74 20.65
CA GLY A 552 -47.12 -20.49 21.52
C GLY A 552 -47.12 -22.03 21.43
N GLN A 553 -48.01 -22.64 20.63
CA GLN A 553 -48.04 -24.09 20.38
C GLN A 553 -47.45 -24.50 19.01
N GLY A 554 -47.15 -23.53 18.14
CA GLY A 554 -46.69 -23.80 16.78
C GLY A 554 -47.81 -24.28 15.86
N ALA A 555 -47.51 -24.35 14.56
CA ALA A 555 -48.35 -24.97 13.55
C ALA A 555 -47.74 -26.29 13.06
N PRO A 556 -48.52 -27.24 12.51
CA PRO A 556 -47.97 -28.41 11.85
C PRO A 556 -46.90 -28.00 10.84
N ALA A 557 -45.72 -28.61 10.91
CA ALA A 557 -44.62 -28.29 10.00
C ALA A 557 -44.98 -28.62 8.55
N GLU A 558 -44.57 -27.73 7.64
CA GLU A 558 -44.63 -27.95 6.20
C GLU A 558 -43.33 -28.58 5.68
N THR A 559 -43.34 -29.01 4.41
CA THR A 559 -42.13 -29.56 3.80
C THR A 559 -41.06 -28.47 3.73
N GLY A 560 -39.92 -28.71 4.38
CA GLY A 560 -38.81 -27.77 4.50
C GLY A 560 -38.61 -27.23 5.91
N ASP A 561 -39.65 -27.19 6.76
CA ASP A 561 -39.55 -26.58 8.09
C ASP A 561 -38.57 -27.30 9.03
N ALA A 562 -37.86 -26.52 9.84
CA ALA A 562 -37.18 -27.04 11.02
C ALA A 562 -38.19 -27.31 12.15
N THR A 563 -38.03 -28.46 12.79
CA THR A 563 -38.78 -28.94 13.95
C THR A 563 -37.80 -29.40 15.02
N TRP A 564 -38.30 -29.81 16.19
CA TRP A 564 -37.43 -30.28 17.27
C TRP A 564 -36.54 -31.47 16.89
N THR A 565 -37.01 -32.38 16.04
CA THR A 565 -36.27 -33.59 15.67
C THR A 565 -35.72 -33.55 14.24
N LEU A 566 -36.26 -32.69 13.37
CA LEU A 566 -35.89 -32.60 11.96
C LEU A 566 -35.43 -31.20 11.59
N ARG A 567 -34.26 -31.06 10.96
CA ARG A 567 -33.76 -29.78 10.42
C ARG A 567 -34.35 -29.42 9.06
N PHE A 568 -34.90 -30.42 8.35
CA PHE A 568 -35.76 -30.24 7.18
C PHE A 568 -36.89 -31.27 7.23
N HIS A 569 -38.10 -30.84 7.60
CA HIS A 569 -39.27 -31.71 7.62
C HIS A 569 -39.68 -32.14 6.19
N PRO A 570 -40.08 -33.41 5.97
CA PRO A 570 -40.03 -34.56 6.87
C PRO A 570 -38.73 -35.37 6.78
N ALA A 571 -37.75 -34.93 5.99
CA ALA A 571 -36.71 -35.80 5.43
C ALA A 571 -35.41 -35.89 6.24
N THR A 572 -34.98 -34.80 6.91
CA THR A 572 -33.61 -34.71 7.45
C THR A 572 -33.62 -34.43 8.94
N ALA A 573 -33.02 -35.32 9.73
CA ALA A 573 -32.90 -35.20 11.18
C ALA A 573 -31.75 -34.28 11.61
N TRP A 574 -31.88 -33.69 12.80
CA TRP A 574 -30.74 -33.19 13.58
C TRP A 574 -29.92 -34.37 14.10
N ALA A 575 -28.63 -34.17 14.38
CA ALA A 575 -27.86 -35.16 15.14
C ALA A 575 -28.31 -35.21 16.61
N ASN A 576 -28.65 -34.04 17.18
CA ASN A 576 -29.23 -33.90 18.52
C ASN A 576 -30.64 -33.29 18.45
N SER A 577 -31.61 -33.89 19.15
CA SER A 577 -32.95 -33.30 19.25
C SER A 577 -32.88 -31.92 19.92
N GLY A 578 -33.55 -30.94 19.32
CA GLY A 578 -33.52 -29.53 19.69
C GLY A 578 -32.46 -28.71 18.96
N GLY A 579 -31.73 -29.29 18.00
CA GLY A 579 -30.76 -28.59 17.16
C GLY A 579 -29.30 -28.93 17.48
N ASP A 580 -28.43 -28.75 16.48
CA ASP A 580 -26.99 -28.90 16.59
C ASP A 580 -26.32 -27.51 16.67
N PHE A 581 -25.73 -27.17 17.81
CA PHE A 581 -25.07 -25.88 18.03
C PHE A 581 -23.90 -25.99 19.02
N VAL A 582 -23.00 -25.00 19.00
CA VAL A 582 -21.86 -24.90 19.92
C VAL A 582 -22.37 -24.67 21.35
N ALA A 583 -21.87 -25.46 22.31
CA ALA A 583 -22.31 -25.37 23.70
C ALA A 583 -21.96 -24.03 24.38
N THR A 584 -20.83 -23.42 24.01
CA THR A 584 -20.46 -22.06 24.44
C THR A 584 -21.38 -21.04 23.77
N ALA A 585 -21.94 -20.12 24.56
CA ALA A 585 -22.75 -19.03 24.02
C ALA A 585 -21.86 -18.01 23.30
N SER A 586 -22.31 -17.57 22.13
CA SER A 586 -21.71 -16.49 21.35
C SER A 586 -21.99 -15.14 22.02
N ALA A 587 -23.18 -14.99 22.61
CA ALA A 587 -23.54 -13.85 23.45
C ALA A 587 -24.69 -14.18 24.39
N SER A 588 -24.84 -13.39 25.45
CA SER A 588 -25.90 -13.52 26.46
C SER A 588 -26.60 -12.18 26.72
N ALA A 589 -27.89 -12.22 27.01
CA ALA A 589 -28.66 -11.06 27.46
C ALA A 589 -29.59 -11.46 28.61
N VAL A 590 -29.79 -10.54 29.56
CA VAL A 590 -30.76 -10.71 30.65
C VAL A 590 -32.05 -10.00 30.27
N ILE A 591 -33.16 -10.74 30.30
CA ILE A 591 -34.50 -10.22 30.08
C ILE A 591 -35.19 -10.07 31.41
N ASP A 592 -35.41 -8.83 31.83
CA ASP A 592 -35.79 -8.42 33.17
C ASP A 592 -37.22 -7.86 33.28
N SER A 593 -37.97 -7.82 32.17
CA SER A 593 -39.34 -7.32 32.14
C SER A 593 -40.23 -8.16 31.21
N THR A 594 -41.54 -8.12 31.45
CA THR A 594 -42.55 -8.88 30.69
C THR A 594 -43.08 -8.16 29.46
N ALA A 595 -42.54 -6.98 29.13
CA ALA A 595 -43.04 -6.08 28.10
C ALA A 595 -44.55 -5.71 28.23
N PRO A 596 -45.07 -5.37 29.44
CA PRO A 596 -46.51 -5.16 29.64
C PRO A 596 -47.04 -3.87 28.97
N ASP A 597 -46.17 -2.88 28.76
CA ASP A 597 -46.50 -1.56 28.23
C ASP A 597 -46.13 -1.38 26.75
N GLY A 598 -45.75 -2.47 26.08
CA GLY A 598 -45.34 -2.48 24.67
C GLY A 598 -44.00 -3.18 24.43
N PRO A 599 -43.57 -3.26 23.15
CA PRO A 599 -42.33 -3.94 22.76
C PRO A 599 -41.09 -3.38 23.46
N VAL A 600 -40.18 -4.25 23.89
CA VAL A 600 -38.91 -3.89 24.53
C VAL A 600 -37.75 -4.42 23.70
N GLU A 601 -36.83 -3.56 23.32
CA GLU A 601 -35.60 -3.92 22.62
C GLU A 601 -34.67 -4.72 23.54
N ARG A 602 -34.08 -5.80 23.01
CA ARG A 602 -33.13 -6.68 23.69
C ARG A 602 -31.93 -6.93 22.79
N THR A 603 -30.73 -6.78 23.34
CA THR A 603 -29.49 -6.77 22.55
C THR A 603 -28.50 -7.80 23.09
N TRP A 604 -27.92 -8.57 22.18
CA TRP A 604 -26.81 -9.49 22.42
C TRP A 604 -25.59 -8.96 21.65
N SER A 605 -24.49 -8.64 22.34
CA SER A 605 -23.34 -7.94 21.73
C SER A 605 -21.97 -8.40 22.26
N ASP A 606 -21.87 -9.61 22.79
CA ASP A 606 -20.60 -10.14 23.32
C ASP A 606 -19.63 -10.52 22.19
N ALA A 607 -18.34 -10.58 22.51
CA ALA A 607 -17.26 -10.84 21.53
C ALA A 607 -17.40 -12.15 20.75
N GLY A 608 -18.11 -13.15 21.29
CA GLY A 608 -18.33 -14.43 20.59
C GLY A 608 -19.18 -14.28 19.32
N LEU A 609 -19.97 -13.22 19.17
CA LEU A 609 -20.65 -12.92 17.90
C LEU A 609 -19.65 -12.52 16.81
N ILE A 610 -18.63 -11.74 17.16
CA ILE A 610 -17.57 -11.33 16.23
C ILE A 610 -16.75 -12.57 15.82
N ASP A 611 -16.44 -13.46 16.77
CA ASP A 611 -15.74 -14.71 16.48
C ASP A 611 -16.52 -15.59 15.47
N ASP A 612 -17.84 -15.72 15.65
CA ASP A 612 -18.69 -16.47 14.72
C ASP A 612 -18.76 -15.82 13.35
N LEU A 613 -18.93 -14.48 13.29
CA LEU A 613 -18.96 -13.73 12.04
C LEU A 613 -17.63 -13.88 11.27
N ASN A 614 -16.49 -13.80 11.95
CA ASN A 614 -15.19 -14.01 11.33
C ASN A 614 -15.03 -15.44 10.76
N VAL A 615 -15.55 -16.46 11.46
CA VAL A 615 -15.59 -17.84 10.95
C VAL A 615 -16.44 -17.92 9.67
N TRP A 616 -17.59 -17.25 9.65
CA TRP A 616 -18.50 -17.28 8.50
C TRP A 616 -18.02 -16.44 7.32
N LEU A 617 -17.36 -15.31 7.55
CA LEU A 617 -16.68 -14.56 6.49
C LEU A 617 -15.54 -15.39 5.91
N ALA A 618 -14.74 -16.06 6.73
CA ALA A 618 -13.68 -16.94 6.23
C ALA A 618 -14.22 -18.21 5.52
N THR A 619 -15.40 -18.70 5.90
CA THR A 619 -16.03 -19.90 5.31
C THR A 619 -17.55 -19.70 5.20
N PRO A 620 -18.03 -19.04 4.13
CA PRO A 620 -19.45 -18.68 3.99
C PRO A 620 -20.42 -19.86 4.05
N SER A 621 -20.00 -21.02 3.54
CA SER A 621 -20.78 -22.25 3.58
C SER A 621 -21.00 -22.83 4.99
N ALA A 622 -20.30 -22.32 6.00
CA ALA A 622 -20.48 -22.69 7.40
C ALA A 622 -21.46 -21.75 8.15
N ASN A 623 -22.01 -20.73 7.48
CA ASN A 623 -23.02 -19.85 8.06
C ASN A 623 -24.39 -20.55 8.13
N PHE A 624 -24.74 -21.03 9.32
CA PHE A 624 -26.07 -21.57 9.62
C PHE A 624 -26.84 -20.71 10.64
N GLY A 625 -26.30 -19.54 10.98
CA GLY A 625 -26.90 -18.62 11.93
C GLY A 625 -26.78 -19.04 13.40
N TRP A 626 -27.64 -18.49 14.24
CA TRP A 626 -27.66 -18.70 15.68
C TRP A 626 -28.97 -19.35 16.16
N ALA A 627 -28.85 -20.16 17.20
CA ALA A 627 -29.97 -20.63 18.00
C ALA A 627 -30.14 -19.74 19.23
N LEU A 628 -31.34 -19.17 19.42
CA LEU A 628 -31.72 -18.45 20.62
C LEU A 628 -32.33 -19.43 21.63
N LEU A 629 -31.64 -19.56 22.76
CA LEU A 629 -32.07 -20.38 23.89
C LEU A 629 -32.48 -19.46 25.05
N GLY A 630 -33.59 -19.79 25.71
CA GLY A 630 -33.94 -19.20 27.01
C GLY A 630 -33.51 -20.09 28.17
N ASP A 631 -33.91 -19.75 29.38
CA ASP A 631 -33.75 -20.64 30.54
C ASP A 631 -34.60 -21.91 30.34
N GLU A 632 -33.97 -23.04 30.05
CA GLU A 632 -34.69 -24.31 29.83
C GLU A 632 -34.92 -25.13 31.11
N ALA A 633 -34.41 -24.67 32.25
CA ALA A 633 -34.52 -25.34 33.54
C ALA A 633 -35.76 -24.85 34.32
N THR A 634 -36.06 -23.56 34.28
CA THR A 634 -37.17 -22.95 35.01
C THR A 634 -38.46 -22.96 34.18
N SER A 635 -39.60 -23.28 34.78
CA SER A 635 -40.93 -23.24 34.12
C SER A 635 -41.88 -22.32 34.91
N PRO A 636 -42.47 -21.27 34.31
CA PRO A 636 -42.25 -20.76 32.94
C PRO A 636 -41.05 -19.82 32.85
N SER A 637 -40.39 -19.82 31.69
CA SER A 637 -39.31 -18.89 31.32
C SER A 637 -39.40 -18.42 29.87
N ALA A 638 -40.36 -18.96 29.09
CA ALA A 638 -40.49 -18.68 27.68
C ALA A 638 -40.74 -17.19 27.41
N GLN A 639 -40.01 -16.68 26.43
CA GLN A 639 -40.08 -15.32 25.92
C GLN A 639 -40.58 -15.34 24.48
N ARG A 640 -41.29 -14.29 24.09
CA ARG A 640 -41.79 -14.07 22.74
C ARG A 640 -41.21 -12.79 22.17
N PHE A 641 -40.67 -12.91 20.96
CA PHE A 641 -40.12 -11.82 20.18
C PHE A 641 -40.86 -11.72 18.86
N TYR A 642 -40.76 -10.57 18.20
CA TYR A 642 -41.20 -10.45 16.82
C TYR A 642 -40.27 -11.23 15.88
N SER A 643 -40.86 -11.92 14.90
CA SER A 643 -40.13 -12.56 13.79
C SER A 643 -39.94 -11.60 12.62
N ARG A 644 -39.21 -12.06 11.60
CA ARG A 644 -39.03 -11.34 10.33
C ARG A 644 -40.32 -11.14 9.55
N GLU A 645 -41.34 -11.96 9.75
CA GLU A 645 -42.66 -11.83 9.10
C GLU A 645 -43.48 -10.70 9.71
N SER A 646 -43.14 -10.24 10.91
CA SER A 646 -43.95 -9.28 11.63
C SER A 646 -44.17 -8.00 10.82
N ALA A 647 -45.44 -7.60 10.72
CA ALA A 647 -45.84 -6.30 10.16
C ALA A 647 -45.93 -5.20 11.25
N ALA A 648 -45.66 -5.54 12.52
CA ALA A 648 -45.79 -4.62 13.64
C ALA A 648 -44.92 -3.37 13.46
N SER A 649 -45.50 -2.20 13.71
CA SER A 649 -44.85 -0.90 13.51
C SER A 649 -44.24 -0.72 12.10
N GLY A 650 -44.89 -1.27 11.07
CA GLY A 650 -44.39 -1.21 9.69
C GLY A 650 -43.14 -2.06 9.45
N GLY A 651 -42.90 -3.08 10.29
CA GLY A 651 -41.71 -3.94 10.23
C GLY A 651 -40.52 -3.44 11.06
N ALA A 652 -40.64 -2.29 11.75
CA ALA A 652 -39.55 -1.72 12.54
C ALA A 652 -39.13 -2.58 13.75
N LEU A 653 -39.95 -3.57 14.15
CA LEU A 653 -39.68 -4.44 15.29
C LEU A 653 -39.07 -5.79 14.90
N ARG A 654 -38.77 -6.01 13.61
CA ARG A 654 -38.16 -7.25 13.13
C ARG A 654 -36.76 -7.43 13.73
N PRO A 655 -36.28 -8.68 13.85
CA PRO A 655 -34.90 -8.95 14.24
C PRO A 655 -33.90 -8.23 13.31
N ILE A 656 -32.82 -7.71 13.88
CA ILE A 656 -31.70 -7.15 13.11
C ILE A 656 -30.36 -7.64 13.65
N LEU A 657 -29.38 -7.76 12.75
CA LEU A 657 -27.96 -7.87 13.06
C LEU A 657 -27.32 -6.54 12.70
N ASP A 658 -26.92 -5.79 13.71
CA ASP A 658 -26.21 -4.52 13.59
C ASP A 658 -24.71 -4.74 13.70
N LEU A 659 -23.97 -4.20 12.74
CA LEU A 659 -22.52 -4.33 12.63
C LEU A 659 -21.88 -2.94 12.49
N THR A 660 -20.74 -2.76 13.14
CA THR A 660 -19.79 -1.68 12.81
C THR A 660 -18.48 -2.33 12.41
N PHE A 661 -17.88 -1.85 11.33
CA PHE A 661 -16.69 -2.46 10.74
C PHE A 661 -15.84 -1.44 9.99
N LEU A 662 -14.58 -1.76 9.72
CA LEU A 662 -13.70 -0.94 8.89
C LEU A 662 -13.88 -1.33 7.42
N ALA A 663 -14.49 -0.44 6.64
CA ALA A 663 -14.68 -0.65 5.21
C ALA A 663 -13.32 -0.83 4.53
N PRO A 664 -13.18 -1.76 3.58
CA PRO A 664 -11.92 -2.02 2.88
C PRO A 664 -11.38 -0.74 2.22
N PRO A 665 -10.06 -0.67 1.97
CA PRO A 665 -9.50 0.46 1.25
C PRO A 665 -10.22 0.63 -0.10
N PRO A 666 -10.57 1.87 -0.49
CA PRO A 666 -11.21 2.08 -1.78
C PRO A 666 -10.29 1.56 -2.88
N PRO A 667 -10.84 0.89 -3.90
CA PRO A 667 -10.03 0.34 -4.98
C PRO A 667 -9.18 1.41 -5.67
N THR A 668 -8.08 0.99 -6.29
CA THR A 668 -7.38 1.84 -7.28
C THR A 668 -8.38 2.34 -8.32
N PRO A 669 -8.13 3.46 -9.03
CA PRO A 669 -8.96 3.85 -10.17
C PRO A 669 -9.11 2.72 -11.20
N LEU A 670 -8.07 1.91 -11.39
CA LEU A 670 -8.10 0.73 -12.24
C LEU A 670 -9.04 -0.35 -11.69
N GLU A 671 -8.92 -0.73 -10.42
CA GLU A 671 -9.81 -1.71 -9.77
C GLU A 671 -11.26 -1.21 -9.68
N ALA A 672 -11.47 0.08 -9.44
CA ALA A 672 -12.80 0.68 -9.39
C ALA A 672 -13.47 0.60 -10.76
N PHE A 673 -12.69 0.89 -11.79
CA PHE A 673 -13.09 0.70 -13.18
C PHE A 673 -13.37 -0.78 -13.47
N LEU A 674 -12.47 -1.72 -13.13
CA LEU A 674 -12.70 -3.16 -13.30
C LEU A 674 -13.97 -3.65 -12.59
N ARG A 675 -14.22 -3.21 -11.35
CA ARG A 675 -15.46 -3.51 -10.61
C ARG A 675 -16.71 -2.86 -11.23
N SER A 676 -16.57 -1.76 -11.98
CA SER A 676 -17.71 -1.20 -12.71
C SER A 676 -18.13 -2.06 -13.90
N LEU A 677 -17.27 -2.99 -14.31
CA LEU A 677 -17.43 -3.85 -15.48
C LEU A 677 -17.83 -5.25 -15.07
N ASP A 678 -17.29 -5.74 -13.95
CA ASP A 678 -17.75 -6.96 -13.29
C ASP A 678 -17.92 -6.70 -11.77
N PRO A 679 -19.13 -6.31 -11.34
CA PRO A 679 -19.43 -5.95 -9.96
C PRO A 679 -19.30 -7.10 -8.94
N ASP A 680 -19.36 -8.35 -9.39
CA ASP A 680 -19.41 -9.53 -8.52
C ASP A 680 -18.03 -10.14 -8.27
N ALA A 681 -16.97 -9.58 -8.83
CA ALA A 681 -15.64 -10.11 -8.64
C ALA A 681 -15.14 -9.91 -7.20
N PRO A 682 -14.67 -10.98 -6.52
CA PRO A 682 -14.08 -10.89 -5.19
C PRO A 682 -12.96 -9.84 -5.09
N ALA A 683 -12.75 -9.25 -3.91
CA ALA A 683 -11.58 -8.41 -3.65
C ALA A 683 -10.28 -9.20 -3.90
N GLY A 684 -9.34 -8.64 -4.66
CA GLY A 684 -8.13 -9.36 -5.08
C GLY A 684 -8.36 -10.39 -6.19
N THR A 685 -9.53 -10.39 -6.83
CA THR A 685 -9.75 -11.16 -8.06
C THR A 685 -8.83 -10.66 -9.14
N PHE A 686 -7.93 -11.55 -9.52
CA PHE A 686 -7.20 -11.40 -10.77
C PHE A 686 -8.20 -11.61 -11.89
N TYR A 687 -8.63 -10.52 -12.51
CA TYR A 687 -9.22 -10.59 -13.82
C TYR A 687 -8.10 -11.01 -14.77
N ASP A 688 -8.18 -12.25 -15.26
CA ASP A 688 -7.49 -12.56 -16.49
C ASP A 688 -8.16 -11.72 -17.57
N LEU A 689 -7.48 -10.66 -18.01
CA LEU A 689 -7.96 -9.68 -19.00
C LEU A 689 -8.14 -10.31 -20.40
N THR A 690 -8.34 -11.63 -20.47
CA THR A 690 -8.36 -12.48 -21.66
C THR A 690 -9.70 -13.19 -21.88
N VAL A 691 -10.71 -13.03 -21.02
CA VAL A 691 -12.04 -13.65 -21.23
C VAL A 691 -13.15 -12.59 -21.26
N ASP A 692 -13.72 -12.39 -22.45
CA ASP A 692 -15.02 -11.74 -22.67
C ASP A 692 -16.13 -12.75 -22.37
N THR A 693 -16.81 -12.58 -21.23
CA THR A 693 -17.84 -13.50 -20.74
C THR A 693 -19.28 -13.11 -21.09
N ASP A 694 -19.55 -11.90 -21.57
CA ASP A 694 -20.91 -11.43 -21.87
C ASP A 694 -21.21 -11.31 -23.37
N GLY A 695 -20.19 -11.44 -24.22
CA GLY A 695 -20.35 -11.48 -25.66
C GLY A 695 -20.81 -10.15 -26.24
N ASP A 696 -20.56 -9.05 -25.54
CA ASP A 696 -20.72 -7.69 -26.06
C ASP A 696 -19.42 -7.13 -26.69
N GLY A 697 -18.28 -7.78 -26.40
CA GLY A 697 -17.00 -7.58 -27.06
C GLY A 697 -16.11 -6.47 -26.51
N LEU A 698 -16.40 -5.87 -25.36
CA LEU A 698 -15.55 -4.81 -24.77
C LEU A 698 -14.72 -5.32 -23.57
N THR A 699 -13.48 -5.74 -23.83
CA THR A 699 -12.46 -6.01 -22.80
C THR A 699 -11.68 -4.72 -22.48
N LEU A 700 -11.76 -4.24 -21.23
CA LEU A 700 -11.33 -2.88 -20.85
C LEU A 700 -9.86 -2.72 -20.49
N LEU A 701 -9.02 -3.49 -21.19
CA LEU A 701 -7.59 -3.23 -21.34
C LEU A 701 -7.16 -3.64 -22.74
N LEU A 702 -7.82 -3.22 -23.83
CA LEU A 702 -7.32 -3.56 -25.18
C LEU A 702 -5.89 -3.01 -25.44
N GLU A 703 -5.39 -2.15 -24.53
CA GLU A 703 -4.53 -1.02 -24.85
C GLU A 703 -3.24 -0.94 -24.02
N HIS A 704 -2.97 -1.86 -23.08
CA HIS A 704 -1.82 -1.72 -22.17
C HIS A 704 -0.76 -2.85 -22.21
N GLY A 705 -0.60 -3.52 -23.37
CA GLY A 705 0.70 -4.04 -23.81
C GLY A 705 0.87 -5.55 -24.02
N LEU A 706 0.99 -5.97 -25.28
CA LEU A 706 0.85 -7.36 -25.74
C LEU A 706 1.87 -8.37 -25.17
N GLY A 707 1.36 -9.54 -24.78
CA GLY A 707 2.10 -10.79 -24.64
C GLY A 707 1.37 -11.89 -25.40
N LEU A 708 1.90 -12.30 -26.56
CA LEU A 708 1.37 -13.36 -27.42
C LEU A 708 1.90 -14.73 -26.98
N ASP A 709 1.11 -15.80 -27.15
CA ASP A 709 1.67 -17.09 -27.58
C ASP A 709 0.70 -18.07 -28.29
N GLY A 710 1.22 -18.68 -29.37
CA GLY A 710 1.00 -20.05 -29.86
C GLY A 710 -0.40 -20.59 -30.26
N LEU A 711 -0.76 -20.46 -31.55
CA LEU A 711 -1.54 -21.45 -32.33
C LEU A 711 -3.03 -21.67 -31.96
N SER A 712 -3.95 -20.83 -32.44
CA SER A 712 -5.14 -21.22 -33.24
C SER A 712 -6.05 -20.02 -33.54
N ALA A 713 -6.83 -20.13 -34.62
CA ALA A 713 -7.57 -19.07 -35.28
C ALA A 713 -9.07 -19.07 -34.91
N ASP A 714 -9.74 -17.92 -35.02
CA ASP A 714 -11.02 -17.80 -35.76
C ASP A 714 -11.45 -16.34 -36.03
N PRO A 715 -12.49 -16.06 -36.88
CA PRO A 715 -12.56 -14.91 -37.77
C PRO A 715 -13.80 -14.02 -37.41
N PRO A 716 -14.47 -13.26 -38.32
CA PRO A 716 -14.53 -11.81 -38.15
C PRO A 716 -15.95 -11.23 -38.10
N GLN A 717 -16.39 -10.64 -36.97
CA GLN A 717 -17.40 -9.55 -36.92
C GLN A 717 -17.27 -8.82 -35.57
N SER A 718 -17.44 -7.50 -35.37
CA SER A 718 -17.14 -6.30 -36.15
C SER A 718 -17.67 -5.07 -35.36
N THR A 719 -16.92 -4.49 -34.42
CA THR A 719 -17.26 -3.16 -33.83
C THR A 719 -16.11 -2.43 -33.10
N GLY A 720 -14.93 -3.02 -32.88
CA GLY A 720 -13.79 -2.39 -32.18
C GLY A 720 -12.39 -2.59 -32.82
N LEU A 721 -11.31 -2.19 -32.10
CA LEU A 721 -9.92 -2.43 -32.50
C LEU A 721 -9.69 -3.95 -32.60
N SER A 722 -9.39 -4.50 -33.78
CA SER A 722 -9.09 -5.92 -33.98
C SER A 722 -7.60 -6.13 -34.24
N LEU A 723 -7.05 -7.25 -33.81
CA LEU A 723 -5.67 -7.64 -34.10
C LEU A 723 -5.65 -9.12 -34.46
N SER A 724 -4.91 -9.48 -35.50
CA SER A 724 -4.65 -10.87 -35.85
C SER A 724 -3.18 -11.04 -36.21
N THR A 725 -2.60 -12.18 -35.86
CA THR A 725 -1.21 -12.47 -36.16
C THR A 725 -1.08 -13.78 -36.92
N ARG A 726 -0.15 -13.83 -37.86
CA ARG A 726 0.15 -15.02 -38.64
C ARG A 726 1.66 -15.18 -38.77
N ILE A 727 2.16 -16.36 -38.44
CA ILE A 727 3.55 -16.73 -38.73
C ILE A 727 3.67 -16.98 -40.23
N THR A 728 4.52 -16.21 -40.91
CA THR A 728 4.68 -16.26 -42.39
C THR A 728 5.97 -16.95 -42.83
N GLY A 729 6.86 -17.32 -41.90
CA GLY A 729 8.12 -18.03 -42.14
C GLY A 729 8.93 -18.27 -40.86
N THR A 730 10.17 -18.78 -40.96
CA THR A 730 11.08 -18.89 -39.80
C THR A 730 11.59 -17.50 -39.40
N GLY A 731 11.14 -16.97 -38.27
CA GLY A 731 11.67 -15.75 -37.66
C GLY A 731 10.79 -14.50 -37.83
N THR A 732 9.63 -14.56 -38.48
CA THR A 732 8.77 -13.39 -38.75
C THR A 732 7.28 -13.64 -38.49
N THR A 733 6.66 -12.70 -37.77
CA THR A 733 5.22 -12.66 -37.48
C THR A 733 4.57 -11.49 -38.21
N GLU A 734 3.65 -11.79 -39.12
CA GLU A 734 2.75 -10.82 -39.73
C GLU A 734 1.64 -10.46 -38.74
N VAL A 735 1.34 -9.19 -38.61
CA VAL A 735 0.35 -8.62 -37.69
C VAL A 735 -0.63 -7.80 -38.53
N THR A 736 -1.93 -8.01 -38.36
CA THR A 736 -3.01 -7.23 -38.99
C THR A 736 -3.85 -6.59 -37.89
N ALA A 737 -3.86 -5.27 -37.79
CA ALA A 737 -4.59 -4.46 -36.81
C ALA A 737 -5.69 -3.62 -37.49
N THR A 738 -6.95 -3.70 -37.03
CA THR A 738 -8.04 -2.82 -37.46
C THR A 738 -8.41 -1.84 -36.37
N PHE A 739 -8.39 -0.52 -36.57
CA PHE A 739 -8.79 0.49 -35.57
C PHE A 739 -9.83 1.48 -36.11
N ARG A 740 -10.57 2.13 -35.21
CA ARG A 740 -11.54 3.17 -35.56
C ARG A 740 -10.84 4.53 -35.66
N ARG A 741 -11.14 5.29 -36.71
CA ARG A 741 -10.72 6.69 -36.84
C ARG A 741 -11.91 7.58 -37.17
N ASP A 742 -11.86 8.84 -36.76
CA ASP A 742 -12.80 9.87 -37.19
C ASP A 742 -12.18 10.73 -38.31
N PRO A 743 -12.65 10.65 -39.56
CA PRO A 743 -12.26 11.53 -40.66
C PRO A 743 -12.64 13.01 -40.42
N GLY A 744 -13.57 13.30 -39.51
CA GLY A 744 -13.97 14.65 -39.14
C GLY A 744 -13.02 15.31 -38.13
N ALA A 745 -12.09 14.56 -37.53
CA ALA A 745 -11.13 15.07 -36.56
C ALA A 745 -10.06 15.95 -37.23
N THR A 746 -10.32 17.25 -37.36
CA THR A 746 -9.34 18.24 -37.80
C THR A 746 -8.41 18.63 -36.64
N GLY A 747 -7.10 18.73 -36.89
CA GLY A 747 -6.13 19.09 -35.85
C GLY A 747 -5.72 17.94 -34.93
N VAL A 748 -5.86 16.68 -35.37
CA VAL A 748 -5.40 15.50 -34.62
C VAL A 748 -4.46 14.66 -35.49
N ARG A 749 -3.35 14.18 -34.91
CA ARG A 749 -2.48 13.12 -35.44
C ARG A 749 -2.82 11.81 -34.74
N LEU A 750 -3.24 10.80 -35.49
CA LEU A 750 -3.41 9.42 -35.01
C LEU A 750 -2.24 8.57 -35.51
N ALA A 751 -1.54 7.87 -34.63
CA ALA A 751 -0.44 6.97 -34.99
C ALA A 751 -0.59 5.60 -34.31
N LEU A 752 -0.71 4.54 -35.11
CA LEU A 752 -0.61 3.17 -34.63
C LEU A 752 0.89 2.82 -34.50
N GLN A 753 1.32 2.37 -33.32
CA GLN A 753 2.74 2.14 -33.01
C GLN A 753 2.99 0.79 -32.37
N VAL A 754 4.21 0.27 -32.57
CA VAL A 754 4.68 -0.99 -32.00
C VAL A 754 5.99 -0.82 -31.22
N ALA A 755 6.22 -1.64 -30.20
CA ALA A 755 7.48 -1.69 -29.46
C ALA A 755 7.85 -3.12 -29.06
N SER A 756 9.13 -3.37 -28.76
CA SER A 756 9.63 -4.66 -28.23
C SER A 756 9.61 -4.77 -26.71
N GLY A 757 9.19 -3.70 -26.03
CA GLY A 757 9.13 -3.52 -24.59
C GLY A 757 8.26 -2.29 -24.28
N PHE A 758 8.16 -1.87 -23.01
CA PHE A 758 7.49 -0.61 -22.65
C PHE A 758 8.26 0.66 -23.10
N SER A 759 9.34 0.50 -23.89
CA SER A 759 10.22 1.56 -24.41
C SER A 759 10.50 1.35 -25.90
N GLY A 760 10.70 2.44 -26.66
CA GLY A 760 11.12 2.40 -28.07
C GLY A 760 9.98 2.13 -29.06
N TRP A 761 8.99 3.02 -29.10
CA TRP A 761 7.80 2.90 -29.96
C TRP A 761 8.06 3.36 -31.40
N MET A 762 7.61 2.58 -32.38
CA MET A 762 7.77 2.83 -33.81
C MET A 762 6.40 2.87 -34.51
N PRO A 763 6.07 3.93 -35.27
CA PRO A 763 4.79 4.03 -35.96
C PRO A 763 4.70 3.11 -37.16
N VAL A 764 3.62 2.35 -37.28
CA VAL A 764 3.34 1.45 -38.41
C VAL A 764 2.22 1.98 -39.30
N ALA A 765 1.34 2.84 -38.79
CA ALA A 765 0.43 3.62 -39.63
C ALA A 765 0.09 4.95 -38.97
N GLU A 766 -0.25 5.94 -39.78
CA GLU A 766 -0.53 7.29 -39.29
C GLU A 766 -1.64 7.99 -40.09
N SER A 767 -2.50 8.78 -39.44
CA SER A 767 -3.50 9.65 -40.07
C SER A 767 -3.36 11.07 -39.52
N LEU A 768 -3.26 12.05 -40.42
CA LEU A 768 -3.12 13.47 -40.08
C LEU A 768 -4.40 14.23 -40.43
N GLY A 769 -5.01 14.91 -39.45
CA GLY A 769 -6.13 15.84 -39.65
C GLY A 769 -7.35 15.20 -40.33
N GLY A 770 -7.70 13.97 -39.95
CA GLY A 770 -8.84 13.24 -40.52
C GLY A 770 -8.58 12.65 -41.91
N ALA A 771 -7.39 12.85 -42.48
CA ALA A 771 -7.00 12.29 -43.78
C ALA A 771 -6.90 10.75 -43.77
N ALA A 772 -6.82 10.16 -44.96
CA ALA A 772 -6.60 8.72 -45.10
C ALA A 772 -5.27 8.31 -44.43
N PRO A 773 -5.21 7.12 -43.78
CA PRO A 773 -3.99 6.64 -43.16
C PRO A 773 -2.87 6.41 -44.16
N THR A 774 -1.65 6.78 -43.79
CA THR A 774 -0.40 6.48 -44.49
C THR A 774 0.26 5.28 -43.80
N ALA A 775 0.71 4.31 -44.59
CA ALA A 775 1.46 3.17 -44.09
C ALA A 775 2.91 3.54 -43.80
N LEU A 776 3.46 3.04 -42.70
CA LEU A 776 4.82 3.31 -42.24
C LEU A 776 5.52 2.00 -41.86
N ASN A 777 6.87 2.00 -41.83
CA ASN A 777 7.67 0.86 -41.36
C ASN A 777 7.27 -0.51 -41.97
N GLY A 778 7.06 -0.53 -43.29
CA GLY A 778 6.73 -1.76 -44.02
C GLY A 778 5.28 -2.23 -43.86
N ALA A 779 4.43 -1.42 -43.22
CA ALA A 779 3.01 -1.72 -43.12
C ALA A 779 2.27 -1.54 -44.46
N VAL A 780 1.05 -2.06 -44.52
CA VAL A 780 0.11 -1.95 -45.64
C VAL A 780 -1.27 -1.63 -45.07
N ILE A 781 -1.94 -0.60 -45.60
CA ILE A 781 -3.35 -0.34 -45.26
C ILE A 781 -4.21 -1.34 -46.04
N VAL A 782 -4.76 -2.32 -45.34
CA VAL A 782 -5.60 -3.41 -45.88
C VAL A 782 -7.03 -2.93 -46.16
N SER A 783 -7.58 -2.05 -45.32
CA SER A 783 -8.90 -1.47 -45.55
C SER A 783 -9.06 -0.12 -44.86
N ASP A 784 -9.97 0.71 -45.37
CA ASP A 784 -10.44 1.93 -44.73
C ASP A 784 -11.91 2.12 -45.11
N LEU A 785 -12.83 1.55 -44.32
CA LEU A 785 -14.25 1.42 -44.66
C LEU A 785 -15.14 2.22 -43.70
N PRO A 786 -16.30 2.73 -44.15
CA PRO A 786 -17.28 3.35 -43.26
C PRO A 786 -17.69 2.43 -42.11
N PHE A 787 -17.87 2.98 -40.91
CA PHE A 787 -18.35 2.21 -39.76
C PHE A 787 -19.83 1.80 -39.97
N PRO A 788 -20.20 0.52 -39.76
CA PRO A 788 -21.59 0.09 -39.88
C PRO A 788 -22.45 0.69 -38.75
N GLY A 789 -23.56 1.37 -39.07
CA GLY A 789 -24.51 1.89 -38.04
C GLY A 789 -24.62 3.41 -37.92
N GLY A 790 -23.88 4.20 -38.71
CA GLY A 790 -24.27 5.58 -39.00
C GLY A 790 -23.60 6.70 -38.18
N GLU A 791 -22.34 6.56 -37.78
CA GLU A 791 -21.51 7.70 -37.38
C GLU A 791 -20.45 8.02 -38.46
N ALA A 792 -19.92 9.24 -38.46
CA ALA A 792 -18.93 9.72 -39.43
C ALA A 792 -17.57 9.00 -39.37
N SER A 793 -17.41 7.96 -38.56
CA SER A 793 -16.15 7.23 -38.36
C SER A 793 -15.88 6.13 -39.40
N ARG A 794 -14.62 5.69 -39.47
CA ARG A 794 -14.14 4.62 -40.37
C ARG A 794 -13.35 3.55 -39.63
N LEU A 795 -13.40 2.32 -40.14
CA LEU A 795 -12.57 1.19 -39.71
C LEU A 795 -11.37 1.04 -40.64
N VAL A 796 -10.18 1.23 -40.09
CA VAL A 796 -8.91 1.15 -40.79
C VAL A 796 -8.20 -0.13 -40.41
N THR A 797 -7.94 -1.01 -41.38
CA THR A 797 -7.11 -2.20 -41.19
C THR A 797 -5.71 -1.97 -41.75
N VAL A 798 -4.70 -2.28 -40.96
CA VAL A 798 -3.27 -2.13 -41.25
C VAL A 798 -2.61 -3.48 -41.03
N ARG A 799 -1.66 -3.86 -41.89
CA ARG A 799 -0.88 -5.08 -41.76
C ARG A 799 0.60 -4.77 -41.80
N PHE A 800 1.42 -5.36 -40.94
CA PHE A 800 2.87 -5.15 -40.85
C PHE A 800 3.57 -6.40 -40.31
N GLU A 801 4.89 -6.51 -40.46
CA GLU A 801 5.67 -7.67 -39.99
C GLU A 801 6.57 -7.32 -38.80
N THR A 802 6.82 -8.29 -37.93
CA THR A 802 7.72 -8.18 -36.76
C THR A 802 8.61 -9.44 -36.64
N ALA A 803 9.78 -9.33 -35.99
CA ALA A 803 10.68 -10.48 -35.78
C ALA A 803 10.27 -11.33 -34.55
N GLU A 804 10.32 -12.67 -34.67
CA GLU A 804 9.81 -13.68 -33.69
C GLU A 804 10.61 -13.78 -32.39
N ASN A 805 11.92 -13.45 -32.38
CA ASN A 805 12.80 -13.83 -31.27
C ASN A 805 12.80 -12.89 -30.06
N ILE A 806 11.66 -12.26 -29.72
CA ILE A 806 11.58 -11.41 -28.52
C ILE A 806 10.22 -11.66 -27.86
N ASP A 807 10.26 -12.19 -26.64
CA ASP A 807 9.12 -12.75 -25.89
C ASP A 807 7.95 -11.78 -25.62
N ARG A 808 8.07 -10.46 -25.92
CA ARG A 808 7.00 -9.46 -25.75
C ARG A 808 7.05 -8.37 -26.84
N ARG A 809 5.87 -7.90 -27.27
CA ARG A 809 5.69 -6.79 -28.23
C ARG A 809 4.51 -5.95 -27.76
N PHE A 810 4.57 -4.63 -27.86
CA PHE A 810 3.50 -3.74 -27.43
C PHE A 810 2.92 -3.05 -28.66
N LEU A 811 1.61 -2.84 -28.72
CA LEU A 811 0.92 -2.07 -29.75
C LEU A 811 0.09 -0.99 -29.05
N ARG A 812 0.11 0.24 -29.55
CA ARG A 812 -0.74 1.33 -29.04
C ARG A 812 -1.25 2.20 -30.18
N LEU A 813 -2.42 2.79 -29.99
CA LEU A 813 -2.93 3.86 -30.84
C LEU A 813 -2.72 5.19 -30.10
N GLU A 814 -1.83 6.02 -30.64
CA GLU A 814 -1.45 7.30 -30.05
C GLU A 814 -2.19 8.44 -30.76
N ALA A 815 -2.75 9.39 -30.00
CA ALA A 815 -3.48 10.54 -30.52
C ALA A 815 -2.93 11.85 -29.94
N PHE A 816 -2.52 12.78 -30.82
CA PHE A 816 -2.04 14.11 -30.42
C PHE A 816 -2.82 15.22 -31.10
N LEU A 817 -3.01 16.34 -30.41
CA LEU A 817 -3.51 17.57 -31.03
C LEU A 817 -2.37 18.25 -31.80
N ILE A 818 -2.64 18.62 -33.05
CA ILE A 818 -1.74 19.43 -33.89
C ILE A 818 -2.24 20.88 -33.81
N PRO A 819 -1.37 21.85 -33.48
CA PRO A 819 -1.73 23.27 -33.40
C PRO A 819 -2.35 23.86 -34.67
#